data_AF-R7KHS2-F1
#
_entry.id   AF-R7KHS2-F1
#
_cell.length_a   1.000
_cell.length_b   1.000
_cell.length_c   1.000
_cell.angle_alpha   90.00
_cell.angle_beta   90.00
_cell.angle_gamma   90.00
#
_symmetry.space_group_name_H-M   'P 1'
#
loop_
_entity.id
_entity.type
_entity.pdbx_description
1 polymer ?
#
loop_
_entity_poly.entity_id
_entity_poly.type
_entity_poly.pdbx_seq_one_letter_code
_entity_poly.pdbx_strand_id
1 'polypeptide(L)'
;MKRFFWQIPVLGILGVCSQISWASYDLFFPEDTDLFRLHILEQGESDNLWGVAAQGTVDKNEINSLYEGLDYWARILAPQAANTNPIPILIFPSNAEGAAALSVSTVDFDDLTFLASALTHEDYESRLQNFLASLPEDEWVSFDDFKSAAIQIGTLDWSHEPLHALPGNGDEFHLPATIVHELTHALGILTQVSITPNGQYAFMNDYFGLWGQGLRDSNGKQAESGMTISIGGTDFDGDFVLDNDTYYSGVYFTGNHVQEVLGEGTTLSFPEIGLEQYEKLVPGLPVNGAEFDFEGKIFFPELSHIELQNGLLSHQNWRNWTIPMEAELAALQDVGLKFDRKQLFGYSIYASGSEDKLNEFTNTNGYYARENGQWLVGTPNETRLGIGLHIYGSYNKVTQAADILTVGEDAVGIRVEGVENHLTIDKNISIKSDGPRGAALLVSYGRDHTINLEGDVSALGEQGIAARFDFGDNILGNDQEYRGSWLWQGGYATADRILSKINGPLVKVFNVSGSLRGREAAIYIDESAFVEEINILSGATLEGDIISKWDPNNPKIHSSAPDSEELYTSLTFGYDVSDDGTALQSGDSDFSLNYAGNINGPSIDMTHKSGDLTLSGKINVHSLQNEGFLTLTGKDVSKHQVTVEDTFINTRGATLETGFDAGGHVNSIQADSAELEGTLLVRPVRDFYASEDTIELQSPVDIQGSGALKANMTVALAEQIDSPTLSFAMKVDSFTDNGSMPSVFTSRSDNAYSQYALDTASRSTGHALDFIADKARGDMQDLLEALDWSAPDGSDVADALKRLGPGAYDVAARASLIQQNEINLLVLRRLMATQTDGVWAEHGLFVGRNNEGSHLSGSQRETKNTYTWQFWVTPYGGSSFQDSHKNISSWKSKGVGLIVGADRHLQSDLDVGFHLALVTRRTHVKDNEKALADTTSAFFGLQAIYAPDSWNGLYLTGQGRIGVENGKMDRTISINGYNRQAESRWTGLAGSLQAGLGWDAHFDFEPGRFTMGPLAFVEYAFLHRPSLDEDKGGAANLDVDDTTYDSLLMNLGLHAGWQTILPGGNHLKCDVLAAWRHELLDPSFATSAAFVGYGAPRFESDTDLPGRDSLLLQAGFALSSNKDFTAKLDVGGEFFRQDYTGMNIGLDLSWQF
;
A
#
# COMPACT_ATOMS: atom_id res chain seq x y z
N MET A 1 -5.22 30.91 -52.77
CA MET A 1 -6.02 29.93 -51.97
C MET A 1 -7.41 29.62 -52.56
N LYS A 2 -8.14 30.58 -53.15
CA LYS A 2 -9.51 30.37 -53.69
C LYS A 2 -9.64 29.35 -54.84
N ARG A 3 -8.53 29.00 -55.51
CA ARG A 3 -8.50 27.96 -56.56
C ARG A 3 -8.33 26.54 -56.03
N PHE A 4 -7.89 26.39 -54.78
CA PHE A 4 -7.54 25.10 -54.18
C PHE A 4 -8.79 24.30 -53.76
N PHE A 5 -9.85 25.00 -53.31
CA PHE A 5 -11.12 24.38 -52.87
C PHE A 5 -12.09 23.97 -53.99
N TRP A 6 -11.73 24.17 -55.27
CA TRP A 6 -12.60 23.78 -56.40
C TRP A 6 -12.43 22.31 -56.84
N GLN A 7 -11.59 21.51 -56.18
CA GLN A 7 -11.31 20.11 -56.55
C GLN A 7 -11.74 19.06 -55.51
N ILE A 8 -12.41 19.43 -54.41
CA ILE A 8 -13.09 18.47 -53.52
C ILE A 8 -14.50 18.23 -54.07
N PRO A 9 -14.88 17.01 -54.50
CA PRO A 9 -16.20 16.79 -55.05
C PRO A 9 -17.26 16.67 -53.95
N VAL A 10 -18.31 17.48 -54.14
CA VAL A 10 -19.68 17.38 -53.59
C VAL A 10 -19.88 17.85 -52.14
N LEU A 11 -20.54 19.01 -51.98
CA LEU A 11 -21.49 19.25 -50.88
C LEU A 11 -22.64 20.16 -51.37
N GLY A 12 -23.85 19.60 -51.34
CA GLY A 12 -25.06 20.18 -51.91
C GLY A 12 -25.86 21.05 -50.92
N ILE A 13 -26.07 22.31 -51.33
CA ILE A 13 -27.31 23.12 -51.33
C ILE A 13 -28.42 22.85 -50.27
N LEU A 14 -28.67 23.94 -49.49
CA LEU A 14 -29.91 24.48 -48.89
C LEU A 14 -30.44 23.93 -47.53
N GLY A 15 -30.64 24.87 -46.59
CA GLY A 15 -31.65 24.76 -45.54
C GLY A 15 -31.53 25.81 -44.43
N VAL A 16 -32.14 26.99 -44.63
CA VAL A 16 -32.25 28.05 -43.61
C VAL A 16 -33.09 27.55 -42.43
N CYS A 17 -32.53 27.54 -41.21
CA CYS A 17 -33.32 27.62 -39.98
C CYS A 17 -32.52 28.23 -38.83
N SER A 18 -33.13 29.23 -38.19
CA SER A 18 -32.58 30.01 -37.08
C SER A 18 -32.60 29.23 -35.77
N GLN A 19 -31.43 29.02 -35.16
CA GLN A 19 -31.29 28.79 -33.72
C GLN A 19 -30.07 29.55 -33.17
N ILE A 20 -30.11 29.79 -31.87
CA ILE A 20 -29.34 30.78 -31.11
C ILE A 20 -27.83 30.53 -31.29
N SER A 21 -27.14 31.45 -31.96
CA SER A 21 -25.68 31.43 -32.14
C SER A 21 -24.98 31.80 -30.83
N TRP A 22 -24.21 30.88 -30.26
CA TRP A 22 -23.01 31.27 -29.54
C TRP A 22 -22.03 31.77 -30.60
N ALA A 23 -21.34 32.89 -30.34
CA ALA A 23 -20.32 33.37 -31.27
C ALA A 23 -19.11 32.41 -31.21
N SER A 24 -18.42 32.23 -32.33
CA SER A 24 -17.06 31.65 -32.38
C SER A 24 -16.23 32.13 -31.20
N TYR A 25 -15.48 31.21 -30.63
CA TYR A 25 -14.65 31.48 -29.46
C TYR A 25 -13.27 30.86 -29.63
N ASP A 26 -12.31 31.44 -28.93
CA ASP A 26 -10.93 30.97 -28.92
C ASP A 26 -10.67 30.19 -27.63
N LEU A 27 -9.98 29.07 -27.78
CA LEU A 27 -9.38 28.31 -26.67
C LEU A 27 -7.86 28.34 -26.82
N PHE A 28 -7.14 28.53 -25.72
CA PHE A 28 -5.68 28.47 -25.69
C PHE A 28 -5.25 27.13 -25.10
N PHE A 29 -4.28 26.47 -25.73
CA PHE A 29 -3.92 25.09 -25.40
C PHE A 29 -2.43 24.78 -25.60
N PRO A 30 -1.78 24.02 -24.70
CA PRO A 30 -2.25 23.70 -23.35
C PRO A 30 -2.26 24.98 -22.49
N GLU A 31 -3.12 25.04 -21.46
CA GLU A 31 -3.41 26.28 -20.68
C GLU A 31 -2.17 26.95 -20.05
N ASP A 32 -1.08 26.21 -19.91
CA ASP A 32 0.17 26.58 -19.25
C ASP A 32 1.25 27.07 -20.20
N THR A 33 1.24 26.69 -21.48
CA THR A 33 2.21 27.16 -22.48
C THR A 33 1.58 27.95 -23.63
N ASP A 34 0.25 27.91 -23.77
CA ASP A 34 -0.52 28.49 -24.88
C ASP A 34 0.11 28.20 -26.26
N LEU A 35 0.49 26.94 -26.53
CA LEU A 35 1.16 26.56 -27.78
C LEU A 35 0.28 26.84 -29.00
N PHE A 36 -1.01 26.52 -28.89
CA PHE A 36 -2.03 26.66 -29.93
C PHE A 36 -3.15 27.59 -29.45
N ARG A 37 -3.72 28.35 -30.39
CA ARG A 37 -5.01 29.06 -30.24
C ARG A 37 -6.02 28.40 -31.16
N LEU A 38 -6.93 27.63 -30.60
CA LEU A 38 -7.98 26.93 -31.34
C LEU A 38 -9.15 27.90 -31.57
N HIS A 39 -9.44 28.19 -32.82
CA HIS A 39 -10.57 29.01 -33.24
C HIS A 39 -11.71 28.09 -33.69
N ILE A 40 -12.73 27.91 -32.85
CA ILE A 40 -13.82 26.97 -33.12
C ILE A 40 -14.98 27.72 -33.76
N LEU A 41 -15.37 27.29 -34.97
CA LEU A 41 -16.56 27.79 -35.65
C LEU A 41 -17.82 27.09 -35.13
N GLU A 42 -18.86 27.89 -34.89
CA GLU A 42 -20.19 27.40 -34.53
C GLU A 42 -21.11 27.29 -35.76
N GLN A 43 -22.18 26.52 -35.63
CA GLN A 43 -23.10 26.25 -36.74
C GLN A 43 -23.54 27.53 -37.47
N GLY A 44 -23.25 27.59 -38.77
CA GLY A 44 -23.60 28.71 -39.64
C GLY A 44 -22.55 29.82 -39.75
N GLU A 45 -21.45 29.74 -38.99
CA GLU A 45 -20.27 30.59 -39.19
C GLU A 45 -19.37 30.06 -40.33
N SER A 46 -18.55 30.94 -40.91
CA SER A 46 -17.68 30.60 -42.03
C SER A 46 -16.34 31.31 -41.96
N ASP A 47 -15.28 30.63 -42.39
CA ASP A 47 -13.96 31.22 -42.60
C ASP A 47 -13.71 31.42 -44.11
N ASN A 48 -13.44 32.65 -44.51
CA ASN A 48 -13.29 33.02 -45.93
C ASN A 48 -11.91 32.67 -46.51
N LEU A 49 -10.88 32.52 -45.67
CA LEU A 49 -9.52 32.17 -46.09
C LEU A 49 -9.48 30.69 -46.49
N TRP A 50 -9.99 29.85 -45.60
CA TRP A 50 -10.12 28.42 -45.81
C TRP A 50 -11.35 28.05 -46.63
N GLY A 51 -12.29 28.98 -46.84
CA GLY A 51 -13.46 28.74 -47.68
C GLY A 51 -14.43 27.70 -47.12
N VAL A 52 -14.48 27.56 -45.80
CA VAL A 52 -15.27 26.57 -45.07
C VAL A 52 -16.41 27.22 -44.28
N ALA A 53 -17.48 26.48 -44.03
CA ALA A 53 -18.57 26.89 -43.17
C ALA A 53 -18.93 25.74 -42.22
N ALA A 54 -19.10 26.05 -40.94
CA ALA A 54 -19.49 25.08 -39.93
C ALA A 54 -20.93 24.63 -40.13
N GLN A 55 -21.14 23.32 -40.23
CA GLN A 55 -22.44 22.70 -40.50
C GLN A 55 -23.08 22.09 -39.25
N GLY A 56 -22.33 21.97 -38.15
CA GLY A 56 -22.77 21.49 -36.84
C GLY A 56 -22.23 22.34 -35.68
N THR A 57 -22.30 21.80 -34.47
CA THR A 57 -21.73 22.40 -33.24
C THR A 57 -20.77 21.39 -32.63
N VAL A 58 -19.64 21.83 -32.09
CA VAL A 58 -18.71 20.95 -31.37
C VAL A 58 -19.13 20.89 -29.91
N ASP A 59 -19.45 19.70 -29.39
CA ASP A 59 -19.86 19.53 -28.01
C ASP A 59 -18.68 19.41 -27.02
N LYS A 60 -18.99 19.30 -25.73
CA LYS A 60 -17.96 19.24 -24.69
C LYS A 60 -17.09 17.98 -24.77
N ASN A 61 -17.66 16.83 -25.14
CA ASN A 61 -16.93 15.57 -25.22
C ASN A 61 -15.98 15.59 -26.43
N GLU A 62 -16.43 16.16 -27.54
CA GLU A 62 -15.60 16.41 -28.72
C GLU A 62 -14.46 17.41 -28.40
N ILE A 63 -14.73 18.50 -27.67
CA ILE A 63 -13.68 19.43 -27.20
C ILE A 63 -12.65 18.72 -26.31
N ASN A 64 -13.10 17.90 -25.37
CA ASN A 64 -12.18 17.14 -24.52
C ASN A 64 -11.35 16.14 -25.34
N SER A 65 -11.94 15.49 -26.35
CA SER A 65 -11.25 14.55 -27.22
C SER A 65 -10.22 15.24 -28.12
N LEU A 66 -10.54 16.46 -28.60
CA LEU A 66 -9.60 17.33 -29.30
C LEU A 66 -8.42 17.69 -28.41
N TYR A 67 -8.67 18.07 -27.16
CA TYR A 67 -7.61 18.34 -26.19
C TYR A 67 -6.73 17.13 -25.95
N GLU A 68 -7.30 15.94 -25.83
CA GLU A 68 -6.54 14.71 -25.65
C GLU A 68 -5.57 14.44 -26.83
N GLY A 69 -6.05 14.56 -28.07
CA GLY A 69 -5.20 14.40 -29.26
C GLY A 69 -4.17 15.52 -29.44
N LEU A 70 -4.54 16.76 -29.12
CA LEU A 70 -3.62 17.91 -29.16
C LEU A 70 -2.58 17.86 -28.04
N ASP A 71 -2.92 17.32 -26.87
CA ASP A 71 -2.01 17.15 -25.73
C ASP A 71 -0.83 16.27 -26.11
N TYR A 72 -1.10 15.17 -26.83
CA TYR A 72 -0.05 14.31 -27.37
C TYR A 72 0.98 15.12 -28.18
N TRP A 73 0.52 15.92 -29.15
CA TRP A 73 1.41 16.74 -29.97
C TRP A 73 2.07 17.88 -29.20
N ALA A 74 1.36 18.53 -28.27
CA ALA A 74 1.92 19.58 -27.44
C ALA A 74 3.08 19.08 -26.60
N ARG A 75 2.96 17.90 -25.97
CA ARG A 75 4.07 17.29 -25.18
C ARG A 75 5.32 17.03 -26.01
N ILE A 76 5.15 16.65 -27.28
CA ILE A 76 6.26 16.35 -28.18
C ILE A 76 6.93 17.62 -28.70
N LEU A 77 6.10 18.59 -29.14
CA LEU A 77 6.56 19.73 -29.92
C LEU A 77 6.93 20.94 -29.03
N ALA A 78 6.16 21.22 -27.98
CA ALA A 78 6.36 22.41 -27.13
C ALA A 78 7.80 22.57 -26.58
N PRO A 79 8.50 21.51 -26.14
CA PRO A 79 9.84 21.67 -25.57
C PRO A 79 10.89 22.27 -26.52
N GLN A 80 10.67 22.17 -27.84
CA GLN A 80 11.59 22.70 -28.87
C GLN A 80 10.90 23.62 -29.87
N ALA A 81 9.65 24.02 -29.58
CA ALA A 81 8.91 24.92 -30.46
C ALA A 81 9.51 26.33 -30.45
N ALA A 82 9.63 26.94 -31.62
CA ALA A 82 10.21 28.27 -31.81
C ALA A 82 9.20 29.41 -31.63
N ASN A 83 7.90 29.11 -31.62
CA ASN A 83 6.86 30.15 -31.56
C ASN A 83 6.85 30.85 -30.20
N THR A 84 6.75 32.18 -30.25
CA THR A 84 6.61 33.02 -29.04
C THR A 84 5.17 33.42 -28.77
N ASN A 85 4.27 33.22 -29.74
CA ASN A 85 2.84 33.46 -29.64
C ASN A 85 2.05 32.18 -29.99
N PRO A 86 0.83 32.02 -29.44
CA PRO A 86 -0.02 30.85 -29.72
C PRO A 86 -0.35 30.73 -31.21
N ILE A 87 -0.14 29.55 -31.79
CA ILE A 87 -0.35 29.32 -33.22
C ILE A 87 -1.84 29.13 -33.49
N PRO A 88 -2.47 29.95 -34.36
CA PRO A 88 -3.91 29.86 -34.59
C PRO A 88 -4.26 28.66 -35.48
N ILE A 89 -5.16 27.79 -35.00
CA ILE A 89 -5.69 26.62 -35.71
C ILE A 89 -7.21 26.75 -35.80
N LEU A 90 -7.75 26.62 -37.01
CA LEU A 90 -9.20 26.62 -37.24
C LEU A 90 -9.79 25.23 -36.94
N ILE A 91 -10.90 25.17 -36.22
CA ILE A 91 -11.68 23.94 -36.02
C ILE A 91 -13.09 24.19 -36.53
N PHE A 92 -13.62 23.29 -37.37
CA PHE A 92 -14.98 23.42 -37.87
C PHE A 92 -15.70 22.07 -37.99
N PRO A 93 -16.93 21.94 -37.45
CA PRO A 93 -17.76 20.75 -37.62
C PRO A 93 -18.40 20.72 -39.02
N SER A 94 -18.48 19.54 -39.62
CA SER A 94 -18.96 19.28 -40.98
C SER A 94 -19.98 18.13 -40.98
N ASN A 95 -20.87 18.08 -41.98
CA ASN A 95 -21.77 16.93 -42.19
C ASN A 95 -21.11 15.80 -43.03
N ALA A 96 -19.83 15.95 -43.40
CA ALA A 96 -19.09 14.88 -44.05
C ALA A 96 -18.78 13.75 -43.05
N GLU A 97 -18.61 12.53 -43.56
CA GLU A 97 -18.05 11.43 -42.76
C GLU A 97 -16.53 11.65 -42.60
N GLY A 98 -15.99 11.28 -41.44
CA GLY A 98 -14.55 11.32 -41.14
C GLY A 98 -14.04 12.59 -40.46
N ALA A 99 -12.72 12.73 -40.38
CA ALA A 99 -12.03 13.95 -39.97
C ALA A 99 -10.99 14.31 -41.04
N ALA A 100 -10.49 15.54 -41.03
CA ALA A 100 -9.41 15.96 -41.92
C ALA A 100 -8.62 17.09 -41.28
N ALA A 101 -7.30 17.15 -41.47
CA ALA A 101 -6.56 18.39 -41.20
C ALA A 101 -5.59 18.77 -42.32
N LEU A 102 -5.45 20.09 -42.51
CA LEU A 102 -4.68 20.67 -43.60
C LEU A 102 -3.85 21.87 -43.13
N SER A 103 -2.60 21.90 -43.58
CA SER A 103 -1.78 23.10 -43.66
C SER A 103 -1.06 23.12 -45.01
N VAL A 104 -0.72 24.31 -45.50
CA VAL A 104 -0.21 24.49 -46.86
C VAL A 104 1.29 24.70 -46.82
N SER A 105 2.03 23.97 -47.66
CA SER A 105 3.48 24.13 -47.84
C SER A 105 3.81 25.15 -48.93
N THR A 106 4.90 25.90 -48.75
CA THR A 106 5.33 26.92 -49.73
C THR A 106 6.82 27.18 -49.62
N VAL A 107 7.44 27.47 -50.76
CA VAL A 107 8.86 27.84 -50.89
C VAL A 107 9.26 29.05 -50.04
N ASP A 108 8.31 29.96 -49.74
CA ASP A 108 8.58 31.16 -48.90
C ASP A 108 8.87 30.79 -47.43
N PHE A 109 8.56 29.55 -47.04
CA PHE A 109 8.71 29.01 -45.69
C PHE A 109 9.64 27.78 -45.70
N ASP A 110 10.62 27.76 -46.62
CA ASP A 110 11.62 26.71 -46.77
C ASP A 110 10.97 25.32 -46.97
N ASP A 111 9.91 25.28 -47.79
CA ASP A 111 9.12 24.08 -48.14
C ASP A 111 8.36 23.42 -46.97
N LEU A 112 8.29 24.09 -45.81
CA LEU A 112 7.46 23.69 -44.66
C LEU A 112 6.01 24.13 -44.83
N THR A 113 5.10 23.44 -44.13
CA THR A 113 3.73 23.94 -43.96
C THR A 113 3.70 25.19 -43.10
N PHE A 114 2.67 26.02 -43.19
CA PHE A 114 2.51 27.17 -42.28
C PHE A 114 2.57 26.74 -40.81
N LEU A 115 1.92 25.62 -40.45
CA LEU A 115 1.95 25.09 -39.10
C LEU A 115 3.36 24.64 -38.67
N ALA A 116 4.04 23.84 -39.52
CA ALA A 116 5.39 23.37 -39.22
C ALA A 116 6.40 24.53 -39.16
N SER A 117 6.29 25.51 -40.06
CA SER A 117 7.12 26.71 -40.02
C SER A 117 6.89 27.54 -38.77
N ALA A 118 5.65 27.65 -38.30
CA ALA A 118 5.35 28.36 -37.06
C ALA A 118 6.04 27.72 -35.85
N LEU A 119 6.13 26.38 -35.83
CA LEU A 119 6.77 25.62 -34.77
C LEU A 119 8.30 25.62 -34.84
N THR A 120 8.91 25.92 -35.99
CA THR A 120 10.35 25.66 -36.23
C THR A 120 11.20 26.90 -36.50
N HIS A 121 10.59 27.97 -37.01
CA HIS A 121 11.26 29.22 -37.39
C HIS A 121 11.00 30.35 -36.38
N GLU A 122 12.07 30.87 -35.78
CA GLU A 122 12.01 32.05 -34.89
C GLU A 122 11.51 33.31 -35.60
N ASP A 123 11.67 33.40 -36.94
CA ASP A 123 11.26 34.53 -37.76
C ASP A 123 9.92 34.31 -38.49
N TYR A 124 9.14 33.29 -38.11
CA TYR A 124 7.87 32.92 -38.76
C TYR A 124 6.92 34.11 -38.94
N GLU A 125 6.72 34.93 -37.92
CA GLU A 125 5.77 36.06 -38.01
C GLU A 125 6.19 37.08 -39.08
N SER A 126 7.49 37.32 -39.21
CA SER A 126 8.03 38.22 -40.23
C SER A 126 7.85 37.62 -41.64
N ARG A 127 8.06 36.31 -41.78
CA ARG A 127 7.79 35.57 -43.03
C ARG A 127 6.32 35.64 -43.40
N LEU A 128 5.42 35.39 -42.44
CA LEU A 128 3.98 35.45 -42.63
C LEU A 128 3.50 36.85 -43.02
N GLN A 129 3.97 37.91 -42.34
CA GLN A 129 3.60 39.29 -42.71
C GLN A 129 4.04 39.64 -44.14
N ASN A 130 5.24 39.23 -44.55
CA ASN A 130 5.72 39.45 -45.91
C ASN A 130 4.91 38.66 -46.94
N PHE A 131 4.59 37.40 -46.64
CA PHE A 131 3.75 36.56 -47.48
C PHE A 131 2.35 37.18 -47.66
N LEU A 132 1.68 37.55 -46.56
CA LEU A 132 0.35 38.17 -46.60
C LEU A 132 0.35 39.51 -47.34
N ALA A 133 1.41 40.31 -47.22
CA ALA A 133 1.58 41.56 -47.97
C ALA A 133 1.82 41.35 -49.48
N SER A 134 2.25 40.15 -49.88
CA SER A 134 2.45 39.77 -51.30
C SER A 134 1.17 39.27 -51.98
N LEU A 135 0.12 38.94 -51.21
CA LEU A 135 -1.13 38.41 -51.76
C LEU A 135 -1.90 39.47 -52.57
N PRO A 136 -2.61 39.06 -53.64
CA PRO A 136 -3.55 39.92 -54.37
C PRO A 136 -4.61 40.54 -53.46
N GLU A 137 -5.10 41.73 -53.80
CA GLU A 137 -6.08 42.50 -52.99
C GLU A 137 -7.38 41.72 -52.73
N ASP A 138 -7.77 40.80 -53.62
CA ASP A 138 -8.94 39.92 -53.49
C ASP A 138 -8.66 38.62 -52.70
N GLU A 139 -7.42 38.35 -52.31
CA GLU A 139 -6.99 37.26 -51.43
C GLU A 139 -6.35 37.78 -50.11
N TRP A 140 -6.45 39.10 -49.85
CA TRP A 140 -5.88 39.72 -48.66
C TRP A 140 -6.55 39.25 -47.37
N VAL A 141 -5.74 38.86 -46.39
CA VAL A 141 -6.15 38.50 -45.03
C VAL A 141 -5.23 39.20 -44.03
N SER A 142 -5.81 39.68 -42.93
CA SER A 142 -5.03 40.32 -41.87
C SER A 142 -4.19 39.29 -41.12
N PHE A 143 -3.08 39.71 -40.53
CA PHE A 143 -2.23 38.82 -39.74
C PHE A 143 -3.00 38.13 -38.60
N ASP A 144 -3.87 38.86 -37.91
CA ASP A 144 -4.66 38.35 -36.77
C ASP A 144 -5.77 37.37 -37.20
N ASP A 145 -6.25 37.48 -38.45
CA ASP A 145 -7.30 36.63 -38.99
C ASP A 145 -6.76 35.34 -39.62
N PHE A 146 -5.46 35.27 -39.95
CA PHE A 146 -4.83 34.10 -40.56
C PHE A 146 -4.78 32.91 -39.59
N LYS A 147 -5.15 31.71 -40.08
CA LYS A 147 -5.06 30.45 -39.34
C LYS A 147 -4.04 29.56 -40.03
N SER A 148 -3.07 29.03 -39.28
CA SER A 148 -1.92 28.29 -39.82
C SER A 148 -2.29 26.85 -40.24
N ALA A 149 -3.39 26.33 -39.71
CA ALA A 149 -3.97 25.04 -40.10
C ALA A 149 -5.48 25.06 -39.90
N ALA A 150 -6.17 24.09 -40.50
CA ALA A 150 -7.59 23.85 -40.29
C ALA A 150 -7.84 22.36 -40.00
N ILE A 151 -8.73 22.06 -39.06
CA ILE A 151 -9.18 20.72 -38.67
C ILE A 151 -10.70 20.66 -38.87
N GLN A 152 -11.13 19.67 -39.65
CA GLN A 152 -12.51 19.31 -39.87
C GLN A 152 -12.89 18.13 -38.98
N ILE A 153 -14.06 18.20 -38.34
CA ILE A 153 -14.65 17.08 -37.59
C ILE A 153 -15.99 16.74 -38.23
N GLY A 154 -16.14 15.49 -38.68
CA GLY A 154 -17.34 14.98 -39.32
C GLY A 154 -18.22 14.16 -38.39
N THR A 155 -19.12 13.37 -38.98
CA THR A 155 -20.24 12.71 -38.28
C THR A 155 -20.09 11.21 -38.08
N LEU A 156 -18.87 10.69 -37.91
CA LEU A 156 -18.69 9.27 -37.54
C LEU A 156 -19.20 9.00 -36.12
N ASP A 157 -19.41 7.73 -35.80
CA ASP A 157 -19.76 7.30 -34.46
C ASP A 157 -18.50 7.34 -33.58
N TRP A 158 -18.28 8.45 -32.89
CA TRP A 158 -17.04 8.76 -32.20
C TRP A 158 -17.02 8.21 -30.77
N SER A 159 -16.00 7.42 -30.47
CA SER A 159 -15.55 7.15 -29.10
C SER A 159 -14.72 8.32 -28.58
N HIS A 160 -14.97 8.66 -27.32
CA HIS A 160 -14.29 9.73 -26.59
C HIS A 160 -13.31 9.18 -25.53
N GLU A 161 -12.93 7.91 -25.63
CA GLU A 161 -11.92 7.33 -24.75
C GLU A 161 -10.55 8.00 -24.93
N PRO A 162 -9.76 8.14 -23.84
CA PRO A 162 -8.45 8.76 -23.92
C PRO A 162 -7.44 7.87 -24.65
N LEU A 163 -6.28 8.44 -24.99
CA LEU A 163 -5.23 7.68 -25.68
C LEU A 163 -4.61 6.63 -24.75
N HIS A 164 -4.67 5.37 -25.16
CA HIS A 164 -4.07 4.21 -24.51
C HIS A 164 -3.06 3.52 -25.44
N ALA A 165 -2.12 2.72 -24.91
CA ALA A 165 -1.14 2.00 -25.74
C ALA A 165 -1.80 1.04 -26.74
N LEU A 166 -2.97 0.51 -26.39
CA LEU A 166 -3.89 -0.18 -27.28
C LEU A 166 -5.26 0.48 -27.18
N PRO A 167 -6.00 0.63 -28.29
CA PRO A 167 -7.37 1.10 -28.27
C PRO A 167 -8.31 0.15 -27.51
N GLY A 168 -9.34 0.72 -26.88
CA GLY A 168 -10.43 0.02 -26.16
C GLY A 168 -11.84 0.52 -26.55
N ASN A 169 -11.95 1.14 -27.73
CA ASN A 169 -13.15 1.86 -28.19
C ASN A 169 -14.29 0.96 -28.72
N GLY A 170 -14.18 -0.37 -28.64
CA GLY A 170 -15.20 -1.30 -29.11
C GLY A 170 -15.56 -1.07 -30.58
N ASP A 171 -16.84 -0.88 -30.87
CA ASP A 171 -17.37 -0.72 -32.23
C ASP A 171 -17.31 0.72 -32.77
N GLU A 172 -16.98 1.71 -31.92
CA GLU A 172 -16.95 3.14 -32.25
C GLU A 172 -15.58 3.59 -32.81
N PHE A 173 -15.48 4.74 -33.50
CA PHE A 173 -14.22 5.29 -34.00
C PHE A 173 -13.49 6.11 -32.94
N HIS A 174 -12.20 5.88 -32.73
CA HIS A 174 -11.41 6.54 -31.70
C HIS A 174 -11.08 8.00 -32.08
N LEU A 175 -11.83 8.97 -31.56
CA LEU A 175 -11.68 10.38 -31.95
C LEU A 175 -10.31 10.97 -31.56
N PRO A 176 -9.78 10.83 -30.34
CA PRO A 176 -8.45 11.37 -30.02
C PRO A 176 -7.33 10.85 -30.92
N ALA A 177 -7.27 9.55 -31.19
CA ALA A 177 -6.28 8.96 -32.11
C ALA A 177 -6.44 9.51 -33.53
N THR A 178 -7.68 9.70 -33.99
CA THR A 178 -7.99 10.34 -35.27
C THR A 178 -7.46 11.78 -35.31
N ILE A 179 -7.61 12.57 -34.24
CA ILE A 179 -7.03 13.92 -34.18
C ILE A 179 -5.50 13.91 -34.24
N VAL A 180 -4.86 12.93 -33.57
CA VAL A 180 -3.40 12.75 -33.68
C VAL A 180 -3.00 12.44 -35.13
N HIS A 181 -3.73 11.54 -35.78
CA HIS A 181 -3.54 11.20 -37.19
C HIS A 181 -3.67 12.43 -38.09
N GLU A 182 -4.81 13.11 -38.04
CA GLU A 182 -5.08 14.25 -38.92
C GLU A 182 -4.08 15.38 -38.74
N LEU A 183 -3.74 15.73 -37.50
CA LEU A 183 -2.77 16.80 -37.25
C LEU A 183 -1.38 16.47 -37.83
N THR A 184 -1.05 15.18 -37.99
CA THR A 184 0.19 14.77 -38.66
C THR A 184 0.26 15.26 -40.11
N HIS A 185 -0.86 15.24 -40.83
CA HIS A 185 -0.92 15.78 -42.19
C HIS A 185 -0.71 17.30 -42.20
N ALA A 186 -1.36 18.03 -41.29
CA ALA A 186 -1.15 19.46 -41.15
C ALA A 186 0.30 19.81 -40.73
N LEU A 187 0.97 18.93 -40.00
CA LEU A 187 2.37 19.06 -39.60
C LEU A 187 3.36 18.82 -40.75
N GLY A 188 2.92 18.25 -41.89
CA GLY A 188 3.70 18.26 -43.13
C GLY A 188 3.75 16.95 -43.91
N ILE A 189 3.14 15.87 -43.42
CA ILE A 189 3.00 14.61 -44.17
C ILE A 189 1.79 14.74 -45.10
N LEU A 190 1.97 15.45 -46.21
CA LEU A 190 0.89 15.70 -47.17
C LEU A 190 1.44 15.89 -48.57
N THR A 191 0.83 15.22 -49.54
CA THR A 191 1.08 15.40 -50.98
C THR A 191 -0.07 16.14 -51.64
N GLN A 192 0.25 17.08 -52.53
CA GLN A 192 -0.74 17.79 -53.32
C GLN A 192 -0.57 17.48 -54.80
N VAL A 193 -1.63 16.94 -55.40
CA VAL A 193 -1.68 16.50 -56.80
C VAL A 193 -2.71 17.34 -57.55
N SER A 194 -2.39 17.69 -58.80
CA SER A 194 -3.30 18.36 -59.72
C SER A 194 -3.47 17.58 -61.01
N ILE A 195 -4.56 17.86 -61.73
CA ILE A 195 -4.78 17.33 -63.08
C ILE A 195 -4.29 18.37 -64.09
N THR A 196 -3.29 17.98 -64.89
CA THR A 196 -2.76 18.79 -65.99
C THR A 196 -3.82 19.02 -67.07
N PRO A 197 -3.68 20.03 -67.96
CA PRO A 197 -4.61 20.26 -69.07
C PRO A 197 -4.82 19.07 -70.02
N ASN A 198 -3.86 18.13 -70.04
CA ASN A 198 -3.92 16.92 -70.86
C ASN A 198 -4.57 15.73 -70.13
N GLY A 199 -5.06 15.92 -68.90
CA GLY A 199 -5.73 14.90 -68.10
C GLY A 199 -4.80 13.98 -67.31
N GLN A 200 -3.49 14.27 -67.24
CA GLN A 200 -2.53 13.51 -66.42
C GLN A 200 -2.43 14.10 -65.02
N TYR A 201 -2.24 13.26 -64.01
CA TYR A 201 -1.93 13.70 -62.65
C TYR A 201 -0.48 14.20 -62.56
N ALA A 202 -0.23 15.25 -61.79
CA ALA A 202 1.10 15.77 -61.53
C ALA A 202 1.20 16.42 -60.14
N PHE A 203 2.38 16.33 -59.52
CA PHE A 203 2.67 17.07 -58.29
C PHE A 203 2.50 18.57 -58.51
N MET A 204 1.87 19.28 -57.57
CA MET A 204 1.61 20.71 -57.71
C MET A 204 2.89 21.55 -57.63
N ASN A 205 3.06 22.50 -58.55
CA ASN A 205 4.26 23.35 -58.59
C ASN A 205 4.37 24.28 -57.36
N ASP A 206 3.26 24.92 -57.01
CA ASP A 206 3.23 26.00 -56.01
C ASP A 206 3.10 25.46 -54.57
N TYR A 207 2.94 24.13 -54.41
CA TYR A 207 2.64 23.47 -53.14
C TYR A 207 3.32 22.11 -53.05
N PHE A 208 4.65 22.11 -53.11
CA PHE A 208 5.49 20.92 -53.06
C PHE A 208 6.42 21.00 -51.84
N GLY A 209 6.09 20.27 -50.78
CA GLY A 209 6.80 20.32 -49.51
C GLY A 209 7.93 19.29 -49.37
N LEU A 210 8.62 19.31 -48.23
CA LEU A 210 9.70 18.37 -47.90
C LEU A 210 9.24 16.89 -47.91
N TRP A 211 7.97 16.61 -47.57
CA TRP A 211 7.40 15.26 -47.70
C TRP A 211 7.50 14.74 -49.14
N GLY A 212 6.98 15.51 -50.11
CA GLY A 212 7.06 15.20 -51.52
C GLY A 212 8.51 15.01 -52.00
N GLN A 213 9.45 15.84 -51.54
CA GLN A 213 10.87 15.70 -51.87
C GLN A 213 11.49 14.37 -51.36
N GLY A 214 10.98 13.84 -50.24
CA GLY A 214 11.42 12.56 -49.67
C GLY A 214 10.80 11.32 -50.32
N LEU A 215 9.74 11.48 -51.14
CA LEU A 215 9.11 10.36 -51.83
C LEU A 215 10.00 9.78 -52.93
N ARG A 216 9.97 8.46 -53.03
CA ARG A 216 10.63 7.66 -54.06
C ARG A 216 9.61 6.73 -54.68
N ASP A 217 9.59 6.69 -56.00
CA ASP A 217 8.76 5.73 -56.71
C ASP A 217 9.33 4.31 -56.60
N SER A 218 8.64 3.37 -57.22
CA SER A 218 8.99 1.96 -57.16
C SER A 218 10.35 1.61 -57.80
N ASN A 219 10.93 2.50 -58.60
CA ASN A 219 12.25 2.38 -59.21
C ASN A 219 13.32 3.19 -58.45
N GLY A 220 12.94 3.83 -57.34
CA GLY A 220 13.80 4.69 -56.54
C GLY A 220 13.96 6.10 -57.11
N LYS A 221 13.08 6.53 -58.02
CA LYS A 221 13.10 7.88 -58.58
C LYS A 221 12.48 8.86 -57.60
N GLN A 222 13.18 9.97 -57.36
CA GLN A 222 12.69 11.06 -56.50
C GLN A 222 11.55 11.83 -57.17
N ALA A 223 10.51 12.15 -56.39
CA ALA A 223 9.46 13.06 -56.85
C ALA A 223 10.01 14.49 -56.97
N GLU A 224 9.54 15.20 -57.99
CA GLU A 224 9.91 16.59 -58.25
C GLU A 224 8.65 17.46 -58.41
N SER A 225 8.78 18.74 -58.07
CA SER A 225 7.72 19.73 -58.28
C SER A 225 7.29 19.76 -59.77
N GLY A 226 5.99 19.61 -60.03
CA GLY A 226 5.43 19.59 -61.39
C GLY A 226 5.53 18.26 -62.14
N MET A 227 6.17 17.25 -61.55
CA MET A 227 6.39 15.94 -62.17
C MET A 227 5.07 15.20 -62.38
N THR A 228 4.89 14.60 -63.55
CA THR A 228 3.72 13.79 -63.90
C THR A 228 3.76 12.43 -63.22
N ILE A 229 2.59 11.93 -62.80
CA ILE A 229 2.41 10.66 -62.09
C ILE A 229 1.78 9.66 -63.05
N SER A 230 2.43 8.51 -63.21
CA SER A 230 1.94 7.36 -63.98
C SER A 230 1.43 6.29 -63.03
N ILE A 231 0.23 5.76 -63.29
CA ILE A 231 -0.46 4.79 -62.42
C ILE A 231 -0.57 3.44 -63.16
N GLY A 232 -0.31 2.33 -62.46
CA GLY A 232 -0.43 0.98 -63.01
C GLY A 232 0.84 0.48 -63.73
N GLY A 233 2.02 0.87 -63.26
CA GLY A 233 3.31 0.29 -63.67
C GLY A 233 3.75 0.61 -65.10
N THR A 234 3.12 1.60 -65.76
CA THR A 234 3.54 2.03 -67.09
C THR A 234 4.69 3.05 -66.97
N ASP A 235 5.90 2.64 -67.34
CA ASP A 235 7.07 3.51 -67.31
C ASP A 235 7.08 4.46 -68.52
N PHE A 236 6.92 5.76 -68.26
CA PHE A 236 7.12 6.84 -69.23
C PHE A 236 8.35 7.65 -68.82
N ASP A 237 9.21 7.95 -69.79
CA ASP A 237 10.42 8.73 -69.57
C ASP A 237 10.10 10.09 -68.94
N GLY A 238 10.46 10.28 -67.68
CA GLY A 238 10.20 11.50 -66.91
C GLY A 238 9.12 11.40 -65.83
N ASP A 239 8.25 10.38 -65.83
CA ASP A 239 7.14 10.26 -64.87
C ASP A 239 7.54 9.61 -63.53
N PHE A 240 6.71 9.81 -62.50
CA PHE A 240 6.79 9.16 -61.19
C PHE A 240 5.86 7.94 -61.20
N VAL A 241 6.39 6.74 -60.99
CA VAL A 241 5.67 5.49 -61.31
C VAL A 241 5.06 4.83 -60.08
N LEU A 242 3.74 4.65 -60.07
CA LEU A 242 3.03 3.78 -59.14
C LEU A 242 2.89 2.39 -59.76
N ASP A 243 3.49 1.37 -59.14
CA ASP A 243 3.53 -0.01 -59.66
C ASP A 243 2.14 -0.62 -59.86
N ASN A 244 1.20 -0.26 -59.00
CA ASN A 244 -0.19 -0.70 -59.06
C ASN A 244 -1.14 0.48 -58.83
N ASP A 245 -2.42 0.26 -59.12
CA ASP A 245 -3.50 1.19 -58.82
C ASP A 245 -4.05 1.07 -57.38
N THR A 246 -3.50 0.15 -56.56
CA THR A 246 -3.91 -0.11 -55.18
C THR A 246 -2.96 0.50 -54.13
N TYR A 247 -3.23 0.22 -52.83
CA TYR A 247 -2.34 0.47 -51.69
C TYR A 247 -0.88 0.04 -51.91
N TYR A 248 -0.67 -0.96 -52.77
CA TYR A 248 0.63 -1.53 -53.10
C TYR A 248 1.32 -0.82 -54.26
N SER A 249 1.67 0.43 -54.01
CA SER A 249 2.17 1.35 -55.02
C SER A 249 3.66 1.18 -55.34
N GLY A 250 4.41 0.52 -54.46
CA GLY A 250 5.87 0.49 -54.49
C GLY A 250 6.53 1.81 -54.08
N VAL A 251 5.76 2.84 -53.76
CA VAL A 251 6.25 4.15 -53.30
C VAL A 251 6.73 4.05 -51.86
N TYR A 252 7.79 4.77 -51.54
CA TYR A 252 8.27 4.90 -50.18
C TYR A 252 8.80 6.29 -49.88
N PHE A 253 8.76 6.67 -48.61
CA PHE A 253 9.42 7.87 -48.08
C PHE A 253 10.78 7.51 -47.49
N THR A 254 11.79 8.34 -47.73
CA THR A 254 13.12 8.18 -47.13
C THR A 254 13.77 9.53 -46.83
N GLY A 255 14.49 9.57 -45.71
CA GLY A 255 15.22 10.73 -45.19
C GLY A 255 16.28 10.31 -44.18
N ASN A 256 17.06 11.26 -43.66
CA ASN A 256 18.20 10.93 -42.80
C ASN A 256 17.76 10.33 -41.45
N HIS A 257 16.71 10.88 -40.85
CA HIS A 257 16.17 10.42 -39.58
C HIS A 257 15.41 9.10 -39.72
N VAL A 258 14.65 8.91 -40.79
CA VAL A 258 14.01 7.63 -41.10
C VAL A 258 15.08 6.54 -41.26
N GLN A 259 16.14 6.78 -42.02
CA GLN A 259 17.21 5.79 -42.19
C GLN A 259 17.99 5.52 -40.88
N GLU A 260 18.12 6.53 -39.99
CA GLU A 260 18.69 6.33 -38.64
C GLU A 260 17.87 5.32 -37.84
N VAL A 261 16.54 5.40 -37.89
CA VAL A 261 15.63 4.52 -37.14
C VAL A 261 15.52 3.13 -37.77
N LEU A 262 15.38 3.04 -39.09
CA LEU A 262 15.26 1.75 -39.78
C LEU A 262 16.54 0.91 -39.65
N GLY A 263 17.70 1.56 -39.58
CA GLY A 263 19.00 0.91 -39.60
C GLY A 263 19.51 0.63 -41.02
N GLU A 264 20.83 0.53 -41.14
CA GLU A 264 21.51 0.41 -42.44
C GLU A 264 21.06 -0.85 -43.21
N GLY A 265 20.55 -0.64 -44.43
CA GLY A 265 20.18 -1.73 -45.34
C GLY A 265 18.83 -2.39 -45.03
N THR A 266 18.09 -1.90 -44.03
CA THR A 266 16.74 -2.38 -43.73
C THR A 266 15.79 -2.01 -44.87
N THR A 267 14.99 -2.98 -45.29
CA THR A 267 13.90 -2.80 -46.26
C THR A 267 12.60 -3.30 -45.66
N LEU A 268 11.51 -2.59 -45.87
CA LEU A 268 10.20 -2.92 -45.30
C LEU A 268 9.27 -3.50 -46.37
N SER A 269 8.41 -4.43 -45.95
CA SER A 269 7.28 -4.87 -46.77
C SER A 269 6.11 -3.92 -46.60
N PHE A 270 5.25 -3.85 -47.61
CA PHE A 270 3.91 -3.29 -47.44
C PHE A 270 3.08 -4.18 -46.48
N PRO A 271 2.02 -3.62 -45.87
CA PRO A 271 1.22 -4.30 -44.87
C PRO A 271 0.35 -5.39 -45.50
N GLU A 272 0.02 -6.42 -44.72
CA GLU A 272 -0.98 -7.41 -45.11
C GLU A 272 -2.39 -6.86 -44.83
N ILE A 273 -3.02 -6.30 -45.87
CA ILE A 273 -4.37 -5.67 -45.80
C ILE A 273 -5.50 -6.57 -46.33
N GLY A 274 -5.15 -7.81 -46.66
CA GLY A 274 -6.04 -8.81 -47.25
C GLY A 274 -5.22 -10.03 -47.65
N LEU A 275 -5.71 -10.78 -48.64
CA LEU A 275 -5.11 -12.06 -49.04
C LEU A 275 -4.10 -11.94 -50.19
N GLU A 276 -3.86 -10.73 -50.66
CA GLU A 276 -2.84 -10.41 -51.66
C GLU A 276 -1.62 -9.88 -50.93
N GLN A 277 -0.52 -10.63 -50.97
CA GLN A 277 0.77 -10.20 -50.42
C GLN A 277 1.52 -9.41 -51.50
N TYR A 278 1.89 -8.17 -51.20
CA TYR A 278 2.82 -7.43 -52.04
C TYR A 278 4.26 -7.75 -51.64
N GLU A 279 4.94 -8.54 -52.47
CA GLU A 279 6.26 -9.10 -52.17
C GLU A 279 7.40 -8.07 -52.25
N LYS A 280 7.16 -6.87 -52.79
CA LYS A 280 8.23 -5.88 -53.00
C LYS A 280 8.60 -5.21 -51.69
N LEU A 281 9.88 -5.28 -51.35
CA LEU A 281 10.46 -4.56 -50.22
C LEU A 281 10.97 -3.19 -50.66
N VAL A 282 10.78 -2.18 -49.82
CA VAL A 282 11.21 -0.80 -50.08
C VAL A 282 12.24 -0.32 -49.06
N PRO A 283 13.26 0.46 -49.47
CA PRO A 283 14.32 0.95 -48.59
C PRO A 283 13.90 2.25 -47.86
N GLY A 284 12.72 2.24 -47.24
CA GLY A 284 12.11 3.37 -46.55
C GLY A 284 10.72 3.02 -46.02
N LEU A 285 9.98 4.03 -45.60
CA LEU A 285 8.59 3.86 -45.15
C LEU A 285 7.68 3.59 -46.36
N PRO A 286 6.94 2.47 -46.43
CA PRO A 286 5.95 2.25 -47.47
C PRO A 286 4.90 3.38 -47.47
N VAL A 287 4.46 3.82 -48.65
CA VAL A 287 3.49 4.92 -48.79
C VAL A 287 2.34 4.49 -49.69
N ASN A 288 1.13 4.84 -49.28
CA ASN A 288 -0.08 4.57 -50.04
C ASN A 288 -0.06 5.28 -51.41
N GLY A 289 -0.46 4.61 -52.48
CA GLY A 289 -0.33 5.11 -53.86
C GLY A 289 -1.51 5.95 -54.33
N ALA A 290 -2.67 5.30 -54.45
CA ALA A 290 -3.88 5.89 -55.01
C ALA A 290 -5.12 5.34 -54.31
N GLU A 291 -6.17 6.16 -54.25
CA GLU A 291 -7.47 5.78 -53.70
C GLU A 291 -8.51 5.50 -54.79
N PHE A 292 -9.56 4.78 -54.44
CA PHE A 292 -10.64 4.39 -55.35
C PHE A 292 -11.95 5.12 -55.04
N ASP A 293 -12.74 5.36 -56.08
CA ASP A 293 -14.13 5.79 -55.94
C ASP A 293 -15.05 4.59 -55.60
N PHE A 294 -16.31 4.88 -55.29
CA PHE A 294 -17.33 3.85 -54.98
C PHE A 294 -17.62 2.88 -56.14
N GLU A 295 -17.13 3.15 -57.36
CA GLU A 295 -17.22 2.24 -58.53
C GLU A 295 -15.95 1.38 -58.70
N GLY A 296 -14.97 1.49 -57.80
CA GLY A 296 -13.70 0.77 -57.84
C GLY A 296 -12.72 1.30 -58.90
N LYS A 297 -12.89 2.56 -59.35
CA LYS A 297 -11.93 3.22 -60.25
C LYS A 297 -11.01 4.12 -59.45
N ILE A 298 -9.77 4.27 -59.93
CA ILE A 298 -8.82 5.24 -59.36
C ILE A 298 -9.48 6.62 -59.31
N PHE A 299 -9.58 7.16 -58.11
CA PHE A 299 -10.13 8.48 -57.82
C PHE A 299 -9.03 9.54 -57.92
N PHE A 300 -7.91 9.38 -57.22
CA PHE A 300 -6.72 10.24 -57.31
C PHE A 300 -5.47 9.57 -56.67
N PRO A 301 -4.23 9.95 -57.06
CA PRO A 301 -3.01 9.60 -56.32
C PRO A 301 -2.99 10.29 -54.94
N GLU A 302 -2.84 9.51 -53.88
CA GLU A 302 -3.02 9.94 -52.50
C GLU A 302 -1.68 10.34 -51.85
N LEU A 303 -0.72 9.41 -51.80
CA LEU A 303 0.70 9.65 -51.46
C LEU A 303 0.94 10.40 -50.13
N SER A 304 0.01 10.35 -49.17
CA SER A 304 0.11 11.07 -47.90
C SER A 304 -0.04 10.16 -46.68
N HIS A 305 -0.31 8.87 -46.87
CA HIS A 305 -0.38 7.89 -45.78
C HIS A 305 0.82 6.95 -45.75
N ILE A 306 1.33 6.71 -44.54
CA ILE A 306 2.44 5.78 -44.27
C ILE A 306 1.86 4.41 -43.99
N GLU A 307 2.24 3.43 -44.80
CA GLU A 307 1.72 2.07 -44.76
C GLU A 307 2.61 1.14 -43.91
N LEU A 308 2.86 1.52 -42.65
CA LEU A 308 3.41 0.57 -41.67
C LEU A 308 2.28 -0.33 -41.16
N GLN A 309 2.54 -1.64 -41.05
CA GLN A 309 1.60 -2.63 -40.52
C GLN A 309 0.84 -2.15 -39.27
N ASN A 310 -0.48 -2.01 -39.40
CA ASN A 310 -1.44 -1.58 -38.37
C ASN A 310 -1.18 -0.20 -37.73
N GLY A 311 -0.30 0.61 -38.33
CA GLY A 311 0.11 1.92 -37.80
C GLY A 311 -1.00 2.96 -37.87
N LEU A 312 -0.92 3.96 -36.99
CA LEU A 312 -1.90 5.04 -36.91
C LEU A 312 -2.06 5.76 -38.25
N LEU A 313 -0.95 6.09 -38.93
CA LEU A 313 -0.90 6.91 -40.15
C LEU A 313 -1.18 6.14 -41.44
N SER A 314 -1.68 4.91 -41.34
CA SER A 314 -2.03 4.08 -42.48
C SER A 314 -3.50 4.21 -42.85
N HIS A 315 -3.84 3.88 -44.10
CA HIS A 315 -5.22 3.73 -44.56
C HIS A 315 -5.70 2.27 -44.46
N GLN A 316 -5.12 1.51 -43.52
CA GLN A 316 -5.53 0.14 -43.24
C GLN A 316 -6.86 0.14 -42.48
N ASN A 317 -7.72 -0.83 -42.79
CA ASN A 317 -9.00 -1.00 -42.11
C ASN A 317 -8.87 -1.48 -40.67
N TRP A 318 -7.73 -2.08 -40.30
CA TRP A 318 -7.43 -2.45 -38.92
C TRP A 318 -6.16 -1.77 -38.44
N ARG A 319 -6.28 -0.98 -37.37
CA ARG A 319 -5.19 -0.21 -36.77
C ARG A 319 -5.32 -0.29 -35.25
N ASN A 320 -4.24 -0.71 -34.59
CA ASN A 320 -4.18 -0.87 -33.14
C ASN A 320 -3.10 0.01 -32.48
N TRP A 321 -2.64 1.02 -33.22
CA TRP A 321 -1.80 2.09 -32.72
C TRP A 321 -2.62 3.36 -32.58
N THR A 322 -2.59 3.96 -31.38
CA THR A 322 -3.26 5.24 -31.09
C THR A 322 -2.31 6.44 -31.24
N ILE A 323 -1.01 6.18 -31.41
CA ILE A 323 0.06 7.16 -31.60
C ILE A 323 0.96 6.74 -32.77
N PRO A 324 1.69 7.69 -33.41
CA PRO A 324 2.67 7.35 -34.43
C PRO A 324 3.83 6.50 -33.90
N MET A 325 4.30 5.55 -34.71
CA MET A 325 5.50 4.76 -34.43
C MET A 325 6.78 5.61 -34.54
N GLU A 326 7.90 5.12 -34.01
CA GLU A 326 9.17 5.88 -34.01
C GLU A 326 9.58 6.34 -35.42
N ALA A 327 9.46 5.48 -36.43
CA ALA A 327 9.85 5.83 -37.79
C ALA A 327 8.92 6.86 -38.45
N GLU A 328 7.64 6.92 -38.06
CA GLU A 328 6.70 7.96 -38.49
C GLU A 328 7.05 9.31 -37.86
N LEU A 329 7.44 9.32 -36.57
CA LEU A 329 8.00 10.50 -35.91
C LEU A 329 9.34 10.93 -36.55
N ALA A 330 10.17 9.98 -36.98
CA ALA A 330 11.40 10.30 -37.70
C ALA A 330 11.13 10.96 -39.05
N ALA A 331 10.06 10.57 -39.75
CA ALA A 331 9.63 11.26 -40.97
C ALA A 331 9.24 12.71 -40.70
N LEU A 332 8.58 13.00 -39.57
CA LEU A 332 8.29 14.38 -39.14
C LEU A 332 9.55 15.22 -38.91
N GLN A 333 10.63 14.62 -38.38
CA GLN A 333 11.92 15.31 -38.27
C GLN A 333 12.58 15.53 -39.64
N ASP A 334 12.47 14.58 -40.57
CA ASP A 334 12.95 14.74 -41.95
C ASP A 334 12.17 15.81 -42.73
N VAL A 335 10.90 16.05 -42.40
CA VAL A 335 10.13 17.20 -42.91
C VAL A 335 10.30 18.48 -42.07
N GLY A 336 11.35 18.54 -41.22
CA GLY A 336 11.88 19.78 -40.63
C GLY A 336 11.43 20.10 -39.21
N LEU A 337 10.58 19.29 -38.58
CA LEU A 337 10.17 19.49 -37.18
C LEU A 337 11.30 19.16 -36.20
N LYS A 338 11.30 19.86 -35.06
CA LYS A 338 12.33 19.72 -34.01
C LYS A 338 11.69 19.20 -32.73
N PHE A 339 12.12 18.03 -32.29
CA PHE A 339 11.73 17.40 -31.03
C PHE A 339 12.67 16.24 -30.71
N ASP A 340 12.63 15.71 -29.48
CA ASP A 340 13.42 14.55 -29.06
C ASP A 340 12.55 13.28 -29.09
N ARG A 341 12.50 12.59 -30.26
CA ARG A 341 11.73 11.35 -30.39
C ARG A 341 12.16 10.25 -29.41
N LYS A 342 13.41 10.27 -28.95
CA LYS A 342 13.95 9.28 -27.99
C LYS A 342 13.35 9.45 -26.60
N GLN A 343 12.66 10.56 -26.32
CA GLN A 343 11.84 10.70 -25.12
C GLN A 343 10.68 9.69 -25.13
N LEU A 344 10.12 9.39 -26.30
CA LEU A 344 8.96 8.50 -26.46
C LEU A 344 9.37 7.05 -26.77
N PHE A 345 10.45 6.85 -27.55
CA PHE A 345 10.92 5.51 -27.93
C PHE A 345 12.36 5.30 -27.46
N GLY A 346 12.62 4.24 -26.67
CA GLY A 346 13.97 3.89 -26.27
C GLY A 346 14.78 3.30 -27.42
N TYR A 347 14.20 2.32 -28.12
CA TYR A 347 14.76 1.70 -29.33
C TYR A 347 13.69 0.94 -30.13
N SER A 348 13.81 0.91 -31.46
CA SER A 348 12.92 0.14 -32.34
C SER A 348 13.68 -0.78 -33.29
N ILE A 349 13.19 -2.00 -33.50
CA ILE A 349 13.77 -3.01 -34.39
C ILE A 349 12.81 -3.22 -35.57
N TYR A 350 13.10 -2.53 -36.67
CA TYR A 350 12.35 -2.64 -37.93
C TYR A 350 12.85 -3.77 -38.85
N ALA A 351 14.11 -4.17 -38.70
CA ALA A 351 14.70 -5.26 -39.46
C ALA A 351 13.96 -6.58 -39.20
N SER A 352 13.86 -7.41 -40.25
CA SER A 352 13.27 -8.74 -40.18
C SER A 352 14.28 -9.80 -40.63
N GLY A 353 14.23 -10.97 -40.01
CA GLY A 353 14.87 -12.18 -40.54
C GLY A 353 13.97 -12.88 -41.57
N SER A 354 14.19 -14.17 -41.72
CA SER A 354 13.31 -15.09 -42.46
C SER A 354 13.13 -16.39 -41.68
N GLU A 355 12.16 -17.21 -42.07
CA GLU A 355 11.95 -18.56 -41.51
C GLU A 355 13.25 -19.39 -41.46
N ASP A 356 14.09 -19.32 -42.49
CA ASP A 356 15.37 -20.05 -42.55
C ASP A 356 16.52 -19.40 -41.75
N LYS A 357 16.38 -18.13 -41.34
CA LYS A 357 17.47 -17.35 -40.75
C LYS A 357 16.94 -16.16 -39.94
N LEU A 358 16.98 -16.31 -38.63
CA LEU A 358 16.60 -15.24 -37.70
C LEU A 358 17.58 -14.05 -37.80
N ASN A 359 17.05 -12.84 -37.59
CA ASN A 359 17.84 -11.65 -37.36
C ASN A 359 18.24 -11.57 -35.88
N GLU A 360 19.49 -11.89 -35.56
CA GLU A 360 20.00 -11.89 -34.19
C GLU A 360 20.43 -10.48 -33.75
N PHE A 361 19.93 -10.01 -32.62
CA PHE A 361 20.20 -8.67 -32.10
C PHE A 361 20.29 -8.65 -30.57
N THR A 362 21.36 -8.08 -30.03
CA THR A 362 21.47 -7.78 -28.59
C THR A 362 21.22 -6.30 -28.38
N ASN A 363 20.07 -5.95 -27.79
CA ASN A 363 19.75 -4.58 -27.50
C ASN A 363 20.45 -4.11 -26.22
N THR A 364 21.44 -3.24 -26.39
CA THR A 364 22.15 -2.58 -25.27
C THR A 364 21.61 -1.18 -24.98
N ASN A 365 20.55 -0.75 -25.67
CA ASN A 365 19.86 0.49 -25.42
C ASN A 365 18.80 0.28 -24.32
N GLY A 366 18.86 1.10 -23.28
CA GLY A 366 17.82 1.17 -22.25
C GLY A 366 16.86 2.33 -22.47
N TYR A 367 15.89 2.47 -21.57
CA TYR A 367 14.92 3.57 -21.58
C TYR A 367 14.83 4.18 -20.19
N TYR A 368 15.13 5.48 -20.09
CA TYR A 368 15.26 6.20 -18.82
C TYR A 368 14.71 7.61 -18.99
N ALA A 369 14.59 8.37 -17.91
CA ALA A 369 14.39 9.81 -18.02
C ALA A 369 15.49 10.44 -18.90
N ARG A 370 15.12 11.48 -19.64
CA ARG A 370 16.00 12.15 -20.59
C ARG A 370 16.01 13.64 -20.31
N GLU A 371 17.19 14.25 -20.35
CA GLU A 371 17.37 15.68 -20.18
C GLU A 371 18.44 16.16 -21.16
N ASN A 372 18.18 17.25 -21.90
CA ASN A 372 19.10 17.82 -22.88
C ASN A 372 19.66 16.78 -23.90
N GLY A 373 18.83 15.83 -24.32
CA GLY A 373 19.21 14.77 -25.26
C GLY A 373 20.13 13.68 -24.70
N GLN A 374 20.25 13.55 -23.37
CA GLN A 374 21.04 12.53 -22.69
C GLN A 374 20.17 11.67 -21.76
N TRP A 375 20.48 10.38 -21.65
CA TRP A 375 19.82 9.48 -20.70
C TRP A 375 20.31 9.71 -19.27
N LEU A 376 19.37 9.80 -18.33
CA LEU A 376 19.60 9.79 -16.89
C LEU A 376 19.50 8.34 -16.38
N VAL A 377 20.52 7.53 -16.69
CA VAL A 377 20.55 6.09 -16.41
C VAL A 377 20.13 5.78 -14.96
N GLY A 378 19.21 4.82 -14.81
CA GLY A 378 18.65 4.41 -13.52
C GLY A 378 17.49 5.27 -13.02
N THR A 379 17.15 6.37 -13.70
CA THR A 379 15.98 7.21 -13.39
C THR A 379 14.82 6.82 -14.31
N PRO A 380 13.64 6.44 -13.80
CA PRO A 380 12.50 6.09 -14.65
C PRO A 380 12.03 7.27 -15.52
N ASN A 381 11.66 6.98 -16.77
CA ASN A 381 11.03 7.95 -17.65
C ASN A 381 9.58 8.20 -17.20
N GLU A 382 9.11 9.46 -17.26
CA GLU A 382 7.74 9.85 -16.87
C GLU A 382 6.82 10.07 -18.08
N THR A 383 7.34 9.88 -19.30
CA THR A 383 6.59 10.12 -20.54
C THR A 383 5.41 9.16 -20.68
N ARG A 384 4.20 9.73 -20.68
CA ARG A 384 2.95 9.05 -21.03
C ARG A 384 3.05 8.42 -22.43
N LEU A 385 2.54 7.20 -22.57
CA LEU A 385 2.56 6.39 -23.80
C LEU A 385 3.98 6.13 -24.35
N GLY A 386 5.01 6.27 -23.52
CA GLY A 386 6.39 5.95 -23.90
C GLY A 386 6.59 4.44 -24.09
N ILE A 387 7.38 4.06 -25.09
CA ILE A 387 7.70 2.67 -25.46
C ILE A 387 9.21 2.46 -25.28
N GLY A 388 9.60 1.57 -24.38
CA GLY A 388 11.02 1.29 -24.14
C GLY A 388 11.71 0.59 -25.31
N LEU A 389 11.17 -0.56 -25.72
CA LEU A 389 11.61 -1.31 -26.90
C LEU A 389 10.40 -1.65 -27.77
N HIS A 390 10.49 -1.39 -29.08
CA HIS A 390 9.53 -1.87 -30.07
C HIS A 390 10.19 -2.90 -30.99
N ILE A 391 9.67 -4.12 -31.03
CA ILE A 391 10.05 -5.15 -32.01
C ILE A 391 8.97 -5.16 -33.10
N TYR A 392 9.23 -4.47 -34.21
CA TYR A 392 8.31 -4.36 -35.34
C TYR A 392 8.47 -5.50 -36.33
N GLY A 393 9.72 -5.86 -36.66
CA GLY A 393 10.02 -6.86 -37.68
C GLY A 393 9.68 -8.29 -37.27
N SER A 394 9.68 -9.20 -38.24
CA SER A 394 9.47 -10.64 -38.04
C SER A 394 10.79 -11.41 -37.96
N TYR A 395 10.77 -12.63 -37.42
CA TYR A 395 11.90 -13.56 -37.38
C TYR A 395 13.15 -12.98 -36.71
N ASN A 396 12.96 -12.24 -35.62
CA ASN A 396 14.06 -11.68 -34.82
C ASN A 396 14.39 -12.60 -33.63
N LYS A 397 15.67 -12.66 -33.26
CA LYS A 397 16.13 -13.20 -31.99
C LYS A 397 16.77 -12.07 -31.19
N VAL A 398 16.02 -11.54 -30.23
CA VAL A 398 16.36 -10.35 -29.47
C VAL A 398 16.72 -10.70 -28.03
N THR A 399 17.90 -10.26 -27.59
CA THR A 399 18.26 -10.25 -26.16
C THR A 399 18.25 -8.81 -25.65
N GLN A 400 17.37 -8.49 -24.71
CA GLN A 400 17.35 -7.19 -24.03
C GLN A 400 18.40 -7.19 -22.91
N ALA A 401 19.44 -6.37 -23.06
CA ALA A 401 20.64 -6.36 -22.21
C ALA A 401 20.87 -5.01 -21.49
N ALA A 402 19.85 -4.16 -21.41
CA ALA A 402 19.87 -2.90 -20.66
C ALA A 402 18.50 -2.64 -20.01
N ASP A 403 18.47 -1.94 -18.87
CA ASP A 403 17.20 -1.68 -18.18
C ASP A 403 16.28 -0.75 -18.98
N ILE A 404 14.99 -1.01 -18.87
CA ILE A 404 13.90 -0.17 -19.37
C ILE A 404 13.10 0.23 -18.15
N LEU A 405 13.14 1.51 -17.79
CA LEU A 405 12.51 2.04 -16.59
C LEU A 405 11.57 3.18 -16.98
N THR A 406 10.27 2.97 -16.81
CA THR A 406 9.24 3.99 -17.01
C THR A 406 8.17 3.94 -15.91
N VAL A 407 7.64 5.11 -15.58
CA VAL A 407 6.49 5.36 -14.71
C VAL A 407 5.45 6.24 -15.41
N GLY A 408 5.59 6.42 -16.72
CA GLY A 408 4.61 7.12 -17.54
C GLY A 408 3.26 6.40 -17.57
N GLU A 409 2.19 7.17 -17.62
CA GLU A 409 0.83 6.65 -17.80
C GLU A 409 0.70 5.92 -19.15
N ASP A 410 0.05 4.75 -19.17
CA ASP A 410 -0.09 3.88 -20.35
C ASP A 410 1.25 3.55 -21.06
N ALA A 411 2.38 3.68 -20.37
CA ALA A 411 3.68 3.39 -20.95
C ALA A 411 3.87 1.87 -21.15
N VAL A 412 4.66 1.50 -22.15
CA VAL A 412 5.00 0.13 -22.47
C VAL A 412 6.50 -0.09 -22.31
N GLY A 413 6.89 -1.12 -21.55
CA GLY A 413 8.30 -1.51 -21.45
C GLY A 413 8.80 -2.06 -22.79
N ILE A 414 8.23 -3.18 -23.22
CA ILE A 414 8.54 -3.83 -24.51
C ILE A 414 7.24 -4.10 -25.27
N ARG A 415 7.13 -3.61 -26.50
CA ARG A 415 6.05 -3.93 -27.45
C ARG A 415 6.57 -4.89 -28.52
N VAL A 416 5.92 -6.03 -28.70
CA VAL A 416 6.31 -7.07 -29.68
C VAL A 416 5.20 -7.27 -30.71
N GLU A 417 5.59 -7.20 -31.97
CA GLU A 417 4.73 -7.42 -33.13
C GLU A 417 5.45 -8.30 -34.16
N GLY A 418 4.75 -8.78 -35.19
CA GLY A 418 5.37 -9.49 -36.31
C GLY A 418 5.13 -10.99 -36.27
N VAL A 419 6.10 -11.81 -36.67
CA VAL A 419 5.92 -13.28 -36.73
C VAL A 419 7.20 -13.94 -36.23
N GLU A 420 7.09 -14.99 -35.41
CA GLU A 420 8.21 -15.84 -34.98
C GLU A 420 9.40 -15.05 -34.39
N ASN A 421 9.08 -14.06 -33.57
CA ASN A 421 10.11 -13.36 -32.79
C ASN A 421 10.43 -14.13 -31.50
N HIS A 422 11.73 -14.23 -31.21
CA HIS A 422 12.29 -14.81 -30.00
C HIS A 422 12.85 -13.68 -29.12
N LEU A 423 12.27 -13.45 -27.95
CA LEU A 423 12.71 -12.42 -27.01
C LEU A 423 13.25 -13.05 -25.73
N THR A 424 14.47 -12.68 -25.34
CA THR A 424 15.04 -13.00 -24.03
C THR A 424 15.23 -11.71 -23.23
N ILE A 425 14.67 -11.66 -22.02
CA ILE A 425 14.94 -10.62 -21.03
C ILE A 425 15.96 -11.19 -20.05
N ASP A 426 17.21 -10.73 -20.15
CA ASP A 426 18.34 -11.26 -19.38
C ASP A 426 18.13 -11.13 -17.86
N LYS A 427 18.63 -12.11 -17.09
CA LYS A 427 18.45 -12.22 -15.63
C LYS A 427 18.88 -11.02 -14.77
N ASN A 428 19.72 -10.14 -15.30
CA ASN A 428 20.23 -8.97 -14.58
C ASN A 428 19.52 -7.67 -15.00
N ILE A 429 18.49 -7.77 -15.84
CA ILE A 429 17.82 -6.62 -16.45
C ILE A 429 16.45 -6.41 -15.79
N SER A 430 16.12 -5.14 -15.59
CA SER A 430 14.81 -4.70 -15.14
C SER A 430 14.01 -4.07 -16.27
N ILE A 431 12.78 -4.54 -16.47
CA ILE A 431 11.78 -3.92 -17.36
C ILE A 431 10.61 -3.45 -16.50
N LYS A 432 10.52 -2.14 -16.28
CA LYS A 432 9.52 -1.54 -15.38
C LYS A 432 8.64 -0.58 -16.15
N SER A 433 7.33 -0.83 -16.10
CA SER A 433 6.28 0.10 -16.50
C SER A 433 5.34 0.34 -15.31
N ASP A 434 5.88 0.96 -14.27
CA ASP A 434 5.21 1.08 -12.96
C ASP A 434 4.25 2.29 -12.88
N GLY A 435 3.97 2.94 -14.01
CA GLY A 435 2.96 3.99 -14.12
C GLY A 435 1.53 3.45 -14.18
N PRO A 436 0.50 4.30 -14.02
CA PRO A 436 -0.90 3.90 -14.19
C PRO A 436 -1.14 3.26 -15.57
N ARG A 437 -1.84 2.12 -15.59
CA ARG A 437 -2.17 1.31 -16.78
C ARG A 437 -0.94 0.89 -17.61
N GLY A 438 0.24 0.87 -17.00
CA GLY A 438 1.46 0.43 -17.66
C GLY A 438 1.42 -1.05 -18.04
N ALA A 439 2.07 -1.39 -19.16
CA ALA A 439 2.34 -2.76 -19.58
C ALA A 439 3.85 -2.99 -19.66
N ALA A 440 4.43 -3.88 -18.86
CA ALA A 440 5.88 -4.09 -18.90
C ALA A 440 6.31 -4.87 -20.16
N LEU A 441 5.54 -5.89 -20.53
CA LEU A 441 5.62 -6.62 -21.78
C LEU A 441 4.23 -6.61 -22.44
N LEU A 442 4.16 -6.12 -23.67
CA LEU A 442 2.97 -6.13 -24.51
C LEU A 442 3.29 -6.88 -25.81
N VAL A 443 2.57 -7.96 -26.10
CA VAL A 443 2.59 -8.59 -27.43
C VAL A 443 1.28 -8.24 -28.10
N SER A 444 1.35 -7.45 -29.18
CA SER A 444 0.18 -6.74 -29.71
C SER A 444 -0.27 -7.14 -31.10
N TYR A 445 0.53 -7.91 -31.84
CA TYR A 445 0.12 -8.36 -33.16
C TYR A 445 0.98 -9.48 -33.69
N GLY A 446 0.34 -10.47 -34.31
CA GLY A 446 1.00 -11.46 -35.14
C GLY A 446 0.88 -12.89 -34.62
N ARG A 447 1.94 -13.71 -34.81
CA ARG A 447 1.92 -15.12 -34.37
C ARG A 447 3.29 -15.71 -34.04
N ASP A 448 3.24 -16.79 -33.27
CA ASP A 448 4.33 -17.72 -32.95
C ASP A 448 5.52 -17.09 -32.20
N HIS A 449 5.27 -16.08 -31.37
CA HIS A 449 6.33 -15.49 -30.55
C HIS A 449 6.81 -16.45 -29.45
N THR A 450 8.12 -16.47 -29.18
CA THR A 450 8.74 -17.20 -28.06
C THR A 450 9.40 -16.19 -27.14
N ILE A 451 9.07 -16.22 -25.85
CA ILE A 451 9.54 -15.23 -24.89
C ILE A 451 10.12 -15.95 -23.66
N ASN A 452 11.38 -15.67 -23.33
CA ASN A 452 12.06 -16.11 -22.12
C ASN A 452 12.29 -14.91 -21.20
N LEU A 453 11.68 -14.94 -20.02
CA LEU A 453 11.81 -13.91 -19.00
C LEU A 453 12.62 -14.44 -17.83
N GLU A 454 13.90 -14.05 -17.78
CA GLU A 454 14.80 -14.37 -16.67
C GLU A 454 15.00 -13.19 -15.71
N GLY A 455 14.76 -11.96 -16.17
CA GLY A 455 14.96 -10.71 -15.42
C GLY A 455 13.84 -10.32 -14.43
N ASP A 456 13.83 -9.04 -14.03
CA ASP A 456 12.78 -8.45 -13.16
C ASP A 456 11.83 -7.58 -13.99
N VAL A 457 10.58 -8.00 -14.13
CA VAL A 457 9.56 -7.33 -14.93
C VAL A 457 8.41 -6.89 -14.04
N SER A 458 8.07 -5.59 -14.07
CA SER A 458 7.01 -5.05 -13.21
C SER A 458 6.13 -3.98 -13.84
N ALA A 459 4.85 -3.99 -13.47
CA ALA A 459 3.87 -2.95 -13.74
C ALA A 459 2.99 -2.72 -12.50
N LEU A 460 3.53 -2.00 -11.52
CA LEU A 460 2.94 -1.88 -10.17
C LEU A 460 2.00 -0.69 -9.97
N GLY A 461 1.85 0.15 -11.00
CA GLY A 461 0.89 1.26 -11.02
C GLY A 461 -0.56 0.77 -11.01
N GLU A 462 -1.50 1.68 -10.78
CA GLU A 462 -2.94 1.36 -10.82
C GLU A 462 -3.31 0.71 -12.17
N GLN A 463 -4.04 -0.41 -12.14
CA GLN A 463 -4.39 -1.20 -13.34
C GLN A 463 -3.18 -1.70 -14.18
N GLY A 464 -1.97 -1.72 -13.60
CA GLY A 464 -0.77 -2.19 -14.29
C GLY A 464 -0.77 -3.70 -14.53
N ILE A 465 -0.37 -4.10 -15.74
CA ILE A 465 -0.28 -5.50 -16.19
C ILE A 465 1.16 -5.82 -16.56
N ALA A 466 1.74 -6.86 -15.97
CA ALA A 466 3.15 -7.16 -16.22
C ALA A 466 3.38 -7.76 -17.62
N ALA A 467 2.69 -8.85 -17.95
CA ALA A 467 2.65 -9.42 -19.30
C ALA A 467 1.22 -9.35 -19.88
N ARG A 468 1.05 -8.58 -20.96
CA ARG A 468 -0.21 -8.38 -21.68
C ARG A 468 -0.12 -8.99 -23.07
N PHE A 469 -0.98 -9.95 -23.37
CA PHE A 469 -1.13 -10.59 -24.68
C PHE A 469 -2.49 -10.20 -25.25
N ASP A 470 -2.48 -9.27 -26.20
CA ASP A 470 -3.69 -8.52 -26.54
C ASP A 470 -3.54 -7.81 -27.89
N PHE A 471 -4.43 -8.07 -28.85
CA PHE A 471 -4.41 -7.34 -30.12
C PHE A 471 -4.94 -5.90 -30.00
N GLY A 472 -5.76 -5.63 -28.98
CA GLY A 472 -6.54 -4.42 -28.82
C GLY A 472 -7.71 -4.33 -29.80
N ASP A 473 -8.53 -3.31 -29.60
CA ASP A 473 -9.59 -2.96 -30.54
C ASP A 473 -9.01 -2.36 -31.84
N ASN A 474 -9.89 -2.04 -32.77
CA ASN A 474 -9.55 -1.25 -33.94
C ASN A 474 -9.88 0.22 -33.69
N ILE A 475 -8.98 1.17 -33.96
CA ILE A 475 -9.30 2.61 -33.82
C ILE A 475 -10.44 3.07 -34.73
N LEU A 476 -10.82 2.27 -35.73
CA LEU A 476 -11.97 2.50 -36.61
C LEU A 476 -13.25 1.80 -36.16
N GLY A 477 -13.20 1.10 -35.03
CA GLY A 477 -14.29 0.25 -34.53
C GLY A 477 -14.15 -1.21 -34.98
N ASN A 478 -14.46 -2.12 -34.07
CA ASN A 478 -14.42 -3.58 -34.31
C ASN A 478 -15.46 -4.03 -35.35
N ASP A 479 -16.51 -3.25 -35.59
CA ASP A 479 -17.47 -3.46 -36.67
C ASP A 479 -16.85 -3.30 -38.08
N GLN A 480 -15.80 -2.47 -38.21
CA GLN A 480 -15.08 -2.31 -39.49
C GLN A 480 -14.21 -3.52 -39.78
N GLU A 481 -13.36 -3.85 -38.81
CA GLU A 481 -12.50 -5.02 -38.84
C GLU A 481 -12.08 -5.39 -37.42
N TYR A 482 -12.03 -6.69 -37.11
CA TYR A 482 -11.54 -7.23 -35.85
C TYR A 482 -10.53 -8.34 -36.13
N ARG A 483 -9.39 -8.31 -35.41
CA ARG A 483 -8.28 -9.26 -35.58
C ARG A 483 -7.86 -9.89 -34.26
N GLY A 484 -7.31 -11.09 -34.36
CA GLY A 484 -6.78 -11.85 -33.25
C GLY A 484 -6.20 -13.20 -33.70
N SER A 485 -5.79 -14.05 -32.75
CA SER A 485 -5.32 -15.41 -33.04
C SER A 485 -6.41 -16.22 -33.74
N TRP A 486 -6.21 -16.51 -35.03
CA TRP A 486 -7.23 -17.07 -35.93
C TRP A 486 -8.55 -16.28 -36.05
N LEU A 487 -8.58 -15.01 -35.63
CA LEU A 487 -9.76 -14.16 -35.68
C LEU A 487 -9.56 -13.11 -36.77
N TRP A 488 -10.45 -13.10 -37.76
CA TRP A 488 -10.52 -12.05 -38.77
C TRP A 488 -11.97 -11.83 -39.20
N GLN A 489 -12.55 -10.70 -38.81
CA GLN A 489 -13.91 -10.30 -39.15
C GLN A 489 -13.89 -8.90 -39.76
N GLY A 490 -14.77 -8.60 -40.71
CA GLY A 490 -14.85 -7.30 -41.36
C GLY A 490 -15.17 -7.40 -42.85
N GLY A 491 -15.24 -6.25 -43.53
CA GLY A 491 -15.68 -6.16 -44.94
C GLY A 491 -14.81 -6.92 -45.96
N TYR A 492 -13.54 -7.17 -45.63
CA TYR A 492 -12.57 -7.88 -46.48
C TYR A 492 -12.34 -9.34 -46.03
N ALA A 493 -12.89 -9.75 -44.89
CA ALA A 493 -12.75 -11.10 -44.38
C ALA A 493 -13.57 -12.08 -45.23
N THR A 494 -12.92 -13.16 -45.69
CA THR A 494 -13.58 -14.23 -46.44
C THR A 494 -13.72 -15.47 -45.57
N ALA A 495 -14.86 -16.15 -45.64
CA ALA A 495 -15.15 -17.30 -44.78
C ALA A 495 -14.18 -18.50 -44.97
N ASP A 496 -13.39 -18.52 -46.05
CA ASP A 496 -12.51 -19.62 -46.43
C ASP A 496 -11.01 -19.34 -46.27
N ARG A 497 -10.60 -18.12 -45.89
CA ARG A 497 -9.18 -17.71 -45.85
C ARG A 497 -8.91 -16.72 -44.71
N ILE A 498 -7.70 -16.82 -44.14
CA ILE A 498 -7.20 -15.97 -43.05
C ILE A 498 -5.85 -15.34 -43.41
N LEU A 499 -5.55 -14.18 -42.81
CA LEU A 499 -4.25 -13.51 -42.96
C LEU A 499 -3.11 -14.36 -42.37
N SER A 500 -1.99 -14.40 -43.09
CA SER A 500 -0.85 -15.24 -42.75
C SER A 500 -0.19 -14.86 -41.43
N LYS A 501 -0.20 -13.56 -41.06
CA LYS A 501 0.41 -13.07 -39.82
C LYS A 501 -0.38 -13.43 -38.55
N ILE A 502 -1.65 -13.82 -38.64
CA ILE A 502 -2.51 -14.14 -37.47
C ILE A 502 -3.05 -15.57 -37.48
N ASN A 503 -2.61 -16.40 -38.45
CA ASN A 503 -2.94 -17.82 -38.53
C ASN A 503 -2.06 -18.65 -37.58
N GLY A 504 -2.16 -18.37 -36.27
CA GLY A 504 -1.36 -19.01 -35.22
C GLY A 504 -1.68 -18.45 -33.83
N PRO A 505 -1.12 -19.08 -32.77
CA PRO A 505 -1.10 -18.47 -31.44
C PRO A 505 -0.36 -17.13 -31.52
N LEU A 506 -0.79 -16.13 -30.76
CA LEU A 506 -0.04 -14.87 -30.64
C LEU A 506 1.33 -15.14 -30.02
N VAL A 507 1.34 -15.92 -28.94
CA VAL A 507 2.55 -16.39 -28.27
C VAL A 507 2.52 -17.91 -28.22
N LYS A 508 3.56 -18.51 -28.78
CA LYS A 508 3.74 -19.96 -28.77
C LYS A 508 4.23 -20.44 -27.41
N VAL A 509 5.27 -19.79 -26.88
CA VAL A 509 5.86 -20.16 -25.59
C VAL A 509 6.22 -18.92 -24.80
N PHE A 510 5.76 -18.85 -23.56
CA PHE A 510 6.17 -17.86 -22.57
C PHE A 510 6.79 -18.54 -21.35
N ASN A 511 8.11 -18.46 -21.22
CA ASN A 511 8.86 -19.01 -20.09
C ASN A 511 9.17 -17.91 -19.08
N VAL A 512 8.89 -18.17 -17.80
CA VAL A 512 9.16 -17.25 -16.69
C VAL A 512 10.02 -17.96 -15.66
N SER A 513 11.29 -17.57 -15.56
CA SER A 513 12.23 -18.00 -14.50
C SER A 513 12.69 -16.84 -13.61
N GLY A 514 12.35 -15.60 -13.99
CA GLY A 514 12.59 -14.38 -13.23
C GLY A 514 11.37 -13.85 -12.46
N SER A 515 11.40 -12.57 -12.13
CA SER A 515 10.31 -11.89 -11.41
C SER A 515 9.31 -11.27 -12.39
N LEU A 516 8.01 -11.54 -12.20
CA LEU A 516 6.92 -10.98 -13.00
C LEU A 516 5.81 -10.49 -12.07
N ARG A 517 5.62 -9.16 -11.99
CA ARG A 517 4.76 -8.54 -10.97
C ARG A 517 3.86 -7.45 -11.55
N GLY A 518 2.55 -7.68 -11.56
CA GLY A 518 1.56 -6.69 -11.99
C GLY A 518 0.58 -6.37 -10.88
N ARG A 519 0.10 -5.12 -10.84
CA ARG A 519 -0.90 -4.72 -9.85
C ARG A 519 -2.25 -5.39 -10.08
N GLU A 520 -2.69 -5.40 -11.33
CA GLU A 520 -3.93 -6.03 -11.76
C GLU A 520 -3.67 -7.50 -12.11
N ALA A 521 -2.70 -7.74 -12.99
CA ALA A 521 -2.37 -9.07 -13.46
C ALA A 521 -0.87 -9.24 -13.69
N ALA A 522 -0.31 -10.35 -13.20
CA ALA A 522 1.00 -10.83 -13.65
C ALA A 522 0.94 -11.20 -15.14
N ILE A 523 -0.13 -11.89 -15.54
CA ILE A 523 -0.37 -12.32 -16.92
C ILE A 523 -1.83 -12.04 -17.29
N TYR A 524 -2.03 -11.35 -18.41
CA TYR A 524 -3.34 -11.10 -18.99
C TYR A 524 -3.36 -11.57 -20.45
N ILE A 525 -4.31 -12.45 -20.78
CA ILE A 525 -4.61 -12.92 -22.13
C ILE A 525 -6.00 -12.40 -22.50
N ASP A 526 -6.06 -11.58 -23.54
CA ASP A 526 -7.31 -11.02 -24.05
C ASP A 526 -8.15 -12.04 -24.83
N GLU A 527 -9.44 -11.75 -25.06
CA GLU A 527 -10.30 -12.60 -25.91
C GLU A 527 -9.85 -12.65 -27.37
N SER A 528 -9.05 -11.66 -27.81
CA SER A 528 -8.43 -11.61 -29.13
C SER A 528 -7.16 -12.47 -29.26
N ALA A 529 -6.57 -12.92 -28.16
CA ALA A 529 -5.24 -13.53 -28.15
C ALA A 529 -5.25 -14.97 -27.64
N PHE A 530 -4.53 -15.85 -28.34
CA PHE A 530 -4.21 -17.19 -27.83
C PHE A 530 -2.74 -17.30 -27.46
N VAL A 531 -2.47 -17.83 -26.27
CA VAL A 531 -1.13 -18.23 -25.83
C VAL A 531 -1.13 -19.74 -25.69
N GLU A 532 -0.25 -20.43 -26.40
CA GLU A 532 -0.22 -21.90 -26.45
C GLU A 532 0.40 -22.47 -25.16
N GLU A 533 1.61 -22.05 -24.81
CA GLU A 533 2.32 -22.54 -23.61
C GLU A 533 2.80 -21.39 -22.71
N ILE A 534 2.53 -21.51 -21.40
CA ILE A 534 3.09 -20.68 -20.33
C ILE A 534 3.78 -21.60 -19.33
N ASN A 535 5.08 -21.38 -19.09
CA ASN A 535 5.87 -22.16 -18.15
C ASN A 535 6.41 -21.29 -17.02
N ILE A 536 6.00 -21.59 -15.79
CA ILE A 536 6.52 -20.98 -14.56
C ILE A 536 7.61 -21.90 -14.01
N LEU A 537 8.85 -21.46 -14.14
CA LEU A 537 10.06 -22.23 -13.91
C LEU A 537 10.70 -21.90 -12.56
N SER A 538 11.68 -22.72 -12.15
CA SER A 538 12.44 -22.47 -10.93
C SER A 538 13.16 -21.12 -10.96
N GLY A 539 13.11 -20.42 -9.82
CA GLY A 539 13.58 -19.03 -9.67
C GLY A 539 12.49 -17.98 -9.87
N ALA A 540 11.33 -18.36 -10.43
CA ALA A 540 10.26 -17.42 -10.69
C ALA A 540 9.63 -16.84 -9.42
N THR A 541 9.27 -15.56 -9.47
CA THR A 541 8.42 -14.92 -8.45
C THR A 541 7.26 -14.19 -9.11
N LEU A 542 6.04 -14.46 -8.68
CA LEU A 542 4.82 -13.90 -9.28
C LEU A 542 4.04 -13.04 -8.28
N GLU A 543 3.54 -11.90 -8.73
CA GLU A 543 2.59 -11.03 -8.00
C GLU A 543 1.54 -10.47 -8.97
N GLY A 544 0.27 -10.47 -8.57
CA GLY A 544 -0.86 -10.17 -9.44
C GLY A 544 -1.57 -11.43 -9.93
N ASP A 545 -2.73 -11.27 -10.55
CA ASP A 545 -3.55 -12.39 -11.03
C ASP A 545 -3.04 -12.94 -12.38
N ILE A 546 -3.42 -14.17 -12.72
CA ILE A 546 -3.33 -14.73 -14.07
C ILE A 546 -4.75 -14.76 -14.63
N ILE A 547 -4.98 -14.03 -15.71
CA ILE A 547 -6.30 -13.84 -16.30
C ILE A 547 -6.26 -14.26 -17.76
N SER A 548 -7.17 -15.15 -18.16
CA SER A 548 -7.42 -15.48 -19.56
C SER A 548 -8.88 -15.26 -19.91
N LYS A 549 -9.12 -14.37 -20.88
CA LYS A 549 -10.44 -14.15 -21.51
C LYS A 549 -10.61 -14.94 -22.82
N TRP A 550 -9.57 -15.64 -23.26
CA TRP A 550 -9.65 -16.49 -24.45
C TRP A 550 -10.76 -17.54 -24.30
N ASP A 551 -11.53 -17.75 -25.37
CA ASP A 551 -12.57 -18.77 -25.45
C ASP A 551 -12.29 -19.71 -26.64
N PRO A 552 -11.87 -20.97 -26.39
CA PRO A 552 -11.58 -21.94 -27.46
C PRO A 552 -12.81 -22.31 -28.29
N ASN A 553 -14.02 -22.03 -27.81
CA ASN A 553 -15.28 -22.28 -28.51
C ASN A 553 -15.86 -21.01 -29.16
N ASN A 554 -15.09 -19.92 -29.21
CA ASN A 554 -15.54 -18.67 -29.80
C ASN A 554 -15.94 -18.91 -31.27
N PRO A 555 -17.21 -18.65 -31.66
CA PRO A 555 -17.71 -18.93 -33.01
C PRO A 555 -17.07 -18.04 -34.08
N LYS A 556 -16.29 -17.02 -33.67
CA LYS A 556 -15.53 -16.14 -34.56
C LYS A 556 -14.20 -16.76 -35.01
N ILE A 557 -13.71 -17.82 -34.35
CA ILE A 557 -12.45 -18.50 -34.69
C ILE A 557 -12.57 -19.11 -36.09
N HIS A 558 -11.58 -18.84 -36.94
CA HIS A 558 -11.55 -19.33 -38.30
C HIS A 558 -11.35 -20.85 -38.37
N SER A 559 -12.01 -21.51 -39.33
CA SER A 559 -11.97 -22.97 -39.51
C SER A 559 -10.60 -23.59 -39.84
N SER A 560 -9.56 -22.76 -40.04
CA SER A 560 -8.17 -23.21 -40.20
C SER A 560 -7.42 -23.36 -38.88
N ALA A 561 -7.99 -22.87 -37.78
CA ALA A 561 -7.48 -23.15 -36.46
C ALA A 561 -7.52 -24.66 -36.18
N PRO A 562 -6.67 -25.15 -35.26
CA PRO A 562 -6.85 -26.47 -34.65
C PRO A 562 -8.26 -26.68 -34.08
N ASP A 563 -8.60 -27.94 -33.81
CA ASP A 563 -9.83 -28.26 -33.08
C ASP A 563 -9.81 -27.58 -31.71
N SER A 564 -10.97 -27.23 -31.15
CA SER A 564 -11.05 -26.45 -29.91
C SER A 564 -10.35 -27.10 -28.71
N GLU A 565 -10.23 -28.43 -28.70
CA GLU A 565 -9.47 -29.20 -27.71
C GLU A 565 -7.96 -28.86 -27.70
N GLU A 566 -7.42 -28.31 -28.79
CA GLU A 566 -6.02 -27.86 -28.91
C GLU A 566 -5.86 -26.35 -28.65
N LEU A 567 -6.96 -25.63 -28.37
CA LEU A 567 -6.98 -24.17 -28.16
C LEU A 567 -7.08 -23.78 -26.68
N TYR A 568 -6.66 -24.66 -25.79
CA TYR A 568 -6.50 -24.38 -24.36
C TYR A 568 -5.05 -24.01 -24.06
N THR A 569 -4.85 -22.96 -23.26
CA THR A 569 -3.52 -22.52 -22.85
C THR A 569 -2.94 -23.51 -21.84
N SER A 570 -1.79 -24.11 -22.16
CA SER A 570 -1.07 -24.94 -21.20
C SER A 570 -0.34 -24.04 -20.20
N LEU A 571 -0.76 -24.05 -18.94
CA LEU A 571 -0.07 -23.36 -17.84
C LEU A 571 0.65 -24.38 -16.96
N THR A 572 1.97 -24.48 -17.10
CA THR A 572 2.77 -25.46 -16.36
C THR A 572 3.67 -24.82 -15.31
N PHE A 573 3.62 -25.34 -14.09
CA PHE A 573 4.52 -25.00 -12.99
C PHE A 573 5.53 -26.13 -12.76
N GLY A 574 6.80 -25.78 -12.52
CA GLY A 574 7.81 -26.74 -12.05
C GLY A 574 8.49 -27.57 -13.14
N TYR A 575 8.54 -27.07 -14.38
CA TYR A 575 9.53 -27.56 -15.34
C TYR A 575 10.94 -27.09 -14.97
N ASP A 576 11.91 -27.93 -15.31
CA ASP A 576 13.34 -27.62 -15.27
C ASP A 576 13.70 -26.59 -16.35
N VAL A 577 14.74 -25.81 -16.10
CA VAL A 577 15.13 -24.64 -16.90
C VAL A 577 16.55 -24.81 -17.43
N SER A 578 16.75 -24.51 -18.70
CA SER A 578 18.07 -24.52 -19.33
C SER A 578 18.85 -23.23 -19.04
N ASP A 579 20.12 -23.19 -19.44
CA ASP A 579 20.99 -22.00 -19.28
C ASP A 579 20.50 -20.76 -20.07
N ASP A 580 19.62 -20.93 -21.07
CA ASP A 580 19.07 -19.84 -21.90
C ASP A 580 17.60 -19.49 -21.57
N GLY A 581 17.14 -19.95 -20.40
CA GLY A 581 15.80 -19.66 -19.88
C GLY A 581 14.67 -20.47 -20.51
N THR A 582 14.98 -21.45 -21.37
CA THR A 582 13.97 -22.33 -21.98
C THR A 582 13.57 -23.49 -21.05
N ALA A 583 12.29 -23.89 -21.11
CA ALA A 583 11.79 -25.05 -20.38
C ALA A 583 12.31 -26.38 -20.96
N LEU A 584 12.81 -27.28 -20.10
CA LEU A 584 13.37 -28.58 -20.50
C LEU A 584 12.35 -29.74 -20.50
N GLN A 585 11.07 -29.46 -20.22
CA GLN A 585 9.95 -30.43 -20.18
C GLN A 585 10.12 -31.59 -19.16
N SER A 586 11.29 -31.73 -18.54
CA SER A 586 11.51 -32.50 -17.31
C SER A 586 11.03 -31.69 -16.10
N GLY A 587 10.51 -32.37 -15.07
CA GLY A 587 10.15 -31.69 -13.82
C GLY A 587 11.37 -31.37 -12.96
N ASP A 588 11.34 -30.23 -12.27
CA ASP A 588 12.35 -29.83 -11.29
C ASP A 588 11.85 -30.06 -9.86
N SER A 589 12.49 -30.98 -9.13
CA SER A 589 12.12 -31.28 -7.75
C SER A 589 12.43 -30.17 -6.75
N ASP A 590 13.31 -29.23 -7.11
CA ASP A 590 13.68 -28.09 -6.27
C ASP A 590 12.79 -26.86 -6.53
N PHE A 591 11.84 -26.95 -7.47
CA PHE A 591 10.85 -25.89 -7.71
C PHE A 591 10.06 -25.59 -6.43
N SER A 592 9.93 -24.32 -6.08
CA SER A 592 9.15 -23.89 -4.92
C SER A 592 8.51 -22.53 -5.20
N LEU A 593 7.18 -22.47 -5.18
CA LEU A 593 6.42 -21.25 -5.41
C LEU A 593 5.24 -21.13 -4.44
N ASN A 594 5.16 -19.99 -3.75
CA ASN A 594 3.97 -19.58 -3.01
C ASN A 594 3.24 -18.50 -3.81
N TYR A 595 2.12 -18.85 -4.43
CA TYR A 595 1.38 -17.96 -5.30
C TYR A 595 0.05 -17.52 -4.66
N ALA A 596 -0.06 -16.22 -4.42
CA ALA A 596 -1.22 -15.62 -3.75
C ALA A 596 -2.26 -15.01 -4.70
N GLY A 597 -1.88 -14.79 -5.97
CA GLY A 597 -2.77 -14.29 -7.00
C GLY A 597 -3.85 -15.29 -7.36
N ASN A 598 -4.96 -14.80 -7.91
CA ASN A 598 -5.98 -15.65 -8.49
C ASN A 598 -5.51 -16.17 -9.86
N ILE A 599 -6.08 -17.29 -10.29
CA ILE A 599 -6.02 -17.76 -11.68
C ILE A 599 -7.46 -17.83 -12.16
N ASN A 600 -7.81 -17.03 -13.15
CA ASN A 600 -9.13 -17.03 -13.75
C ASN A 600 -9.01 -17.16 -15.27
N GLY A 601 -9.15 -18.39 -15.75
CA GLY A 601 -9.05 -18.72 -17.16
C GLY A 601 -9.68 -20.08 -17.40
N PRO A 602 -10.99 -20.16 -17.68
CA PRO A 602 -11.65 -21.43 -18.03
C PRO A 602 -11.12 -22.04 -19.35
N SER A 603 -10.25 -21.32 -20.06
CA SER A 603 -9.48 -21.79 -21.22
C SER A 603 -8.05 -22.27 -20.88
N ILE A 604 -7.72 -22.45 -19.60
CA ILE A 604 -6.39 -22.87 -19.15
C ILE A 604 -6.40 -24.34 -18.72
N ASP A 605 -5.47 -25.12 -19.26
CA ASP A 605 -5.10 -26.44 -18.76
C ASP A 605 -3.88 -26.30 -17.84
N MET A 606 -4.12 -26.44 -16.53
CA MET A 606 -3.10 -26.22 -15.52
C MET A 606 -2.39 -27.51 -15.14
N THR A 607 -1.05 -27.51 -15.19
CA THR A 607 -0.22 -28.63 -14.74
C THR A 607 0.79 -28.19 -13.69
N HIS A 608 0.84 -28.89 -12.56
CA HIS A 608 1.95 -28.80 -11.62
C HIS A 608 2.86 -30.02 -11.81
N LYS A 609 4.02 -29.81 -12.44
CA LYS A 609 4.89 -30.88 -12.92
C LYS A 609 5.76 -31.50 -11.83
N SER A 610 6.34 -30.68 -10.96
CA SER A 610 7.23 -31.14 -9.89
C SER A 610 7.50 -30.01 -8.88
N GLY A 611 8.13 -30.36 -7.75
CA GLY A 611 8.43 -29.43 -6.66
C GLY A 611 7.21 -29.10 -5.79
N ASP A 612 7.31 -27.98 -5.07
CA ASP A 612 6.32 -27.46 -4.13
C ASP A 612 5.56 -26.26 -4.72
N LEU A 613 4.25 -26.38 -4.89
CA LEU A 613 3.37 -25.29 -5.31
C LEU A 613 2.32 -25.03 -4.23
N THR A 614 2.35 -23.85 -3.63
CA THR A 614 1.32 -23.39 -2.68
C THR A 614 0.42 -22.36 -3.34
N LEU A 615 -0.88 -22.62 -3.35
CA LEU A 615 -1.90 -21.72 -3.87
C LEU A 615 -2.75 -21.20 -2.72
N SER A 616 -2.85 -19.87 -2.57
CA SER A 616 -3.76 -19.23 -1.59
C SER A 616 -4.88 -18.42 -2.23
N GLY A 617 -4.75 -18.07 -3.52
CA GLY A 617 -5.78 -17.39 -4.30
C GLY A 617 -6.91 -18.32 -4.75
N LYS A 618 -7.92 -17.75 -5.41
CA LYS A 618 -8.98 -18.53 -6.08
C LYS A 618 -8.53 -18.97 -7.46
N ILE A 619 -8.85 -20.20 -7.83
CA ILE A 619 -8.40 -20.82 -9.07
C ILE A 619 -9.63 -21.27 -9.85
N ASN A 620 -9.74 -20.87 -11.11
CA ASN A 620 -10.78 -21.25 -12.05
C ASN A 620 -10.13 -21.59 -13.40
N VAL A 621 -10.10 -22.88 -13.74
CA VAL A 621 -9.35 -23.44 -14.88
C VAL A 621 -10.17 -24.53 -15.59
N HIS A 622 -9.79 -24.88 -16.83
CA HIS A 622 -10.42 -25.99 -17.56
C HIS A 622 -10.10 -27.33 -16.91
N SER A 623 -8.82 -27.65 -16.80
CA SER A 623 -8.30 -28.88 -16.19
C SER A 623 -7.18 -28.58 -15.20
N LEU A 624 -6.94 -29.51 -14.27
CA LEU A 624 -5.84 -29.41 -13.31
C LEU A 624 -5.17 -30.78 -13.14
N GLN A 625 -3.87 -30.86 -13.39
CA GLN A 625 -3.06 -32.05 -13.14
C GLN A 625 -1.93 -31.77 -12.14
N ASN A 626 -1.87 -32.54 -11.06
CA ASN A 626 -0.80 -32.49 -10.06
C ASN A 626 0.12 -33.72 -10.13
N GLU A 627 1.40 -33.47 -10.37
CA GLU A 627 2.50 -34.44 -10.37
C GLU A 627 3.52 -34.21 -9.24
N GLY A 628 3.45 -33.06 -8.54
CA GLY A 628 4.34 -32.68 -7.44
C GLY A 628 3.63 -32.60 -6.08
N PHE A 629 4.07 -31.67 -5.23
CA PHE A 629 3.47 -31.33 -3.95
C PHE A 629 2.63 -30.04 -4.05
N LEU A 630 1.31 -30.17 -4.12
CA LEU A 630 0.37 -29.05 -4.25
C LEU A 630 -0.29 -28.75 -2.90
N THR A 631 -0.13 -27.54 -2.39
CA THR A 631 -0.75 -27.09 -1.13
C THR A 631 -1.85 -26.06 -1.40
N LEU A 632 -3.03 -26.28 -0.83
CA LEU A 632 -4.16 -25.34 -0.87
C LEU A 632 -4.32 -24.65 0.49
N THR A 633 -4.13 -23.34 0.54
CA THR A 633 -4.19 -22.54 1.78
C THR A 633 -5.20 -21.39 1.72
N GLY A 634 -6.32 -21.60 1.02
CA GLY A 634 -7.38 -20.61 0.90
C GLY A 634 -7.94 -20.19 2.27
N LYS A 635 -8.22 -18.89 2.43
CA LYS A 635 -8.63 -18.30 3.73
C LYS A 635 -9.96 -18.85 4.28
N ASP A 636 -10.88 -19.25 3.41
CA ASP A 636 -12.22 -19.71 3.77
C ASP A 636 -12.37 -21.16 3.33
N VAL A 637 -12.09 -22.10 4.26
CA VAL A 637 -12.18 -23.55 4.01
C VAL A 637 -13.61 -24.03 3.75
N SER A 638 -14.63 -23.21 4.05
CA SER A 638 -16.04 -23.57 3.80
C SER A 638 -16.45 -23.41 2.33
N LYS A 639 -15.56 -22.89 1.47
CA LYS A 639 -15.80 -22.68 0.05
C LYS A 639 -14.75 -23.41 -0.78
N HIS A 640 -15.14 -23.79 -1.99
CA HIS A 640 -14.21 -24.28 -2.99
C HIS A 640 -13.17 -23.19 -3.29
N GLN A 641 -11.89 -23.55 -3.16
CA GLN A 641 -10.78 -22.68 -3.52
C GLN A 641 -10.49 -22.79 -5.01
N VAL A 642 -10.61 -24.00 -5.55
CA VAL A 642 -10.34 -24.33 -6.95
C VAL A 642 -11.64 -24.80 -7.60
N THR A 643 -11.91 -24.28 -8.79
CA THR A 643 -12.94 -24.76 -9.70
C THR A 643 -12.25 -25.23 -10.97
N VAL A 644 -12.55 -26.47 -11.37
CA VAL A 644 -12.04 -27.14 -12.56
C VAL A 644 -13.25 -27.49 -13.41
N GLU A 645 -13.31 -27.03 -14.66
CA GLU A 645 -14.49 -27.25 -15.50
C GLU A 645 -14.62 -28.70 -16.00
N ASP A 646 -13.49 -29.37 -16.23
CA ASP A 646 -13.42 -30.75 -16.70
C ASP A 646 -12.83 -31.66 -15.62
N THR A 647 -11.54 -32.00 -15.73
CA THR A 647 -10.93 -33.07 -14.94
C THR A 647 -9.83 -32.57 -14.00
N PHE A 648 -9.91 -32.99 -12.74
CA PHE A 648 -8.80 -32.87 -11.78
C PHE A 648 -8.07 -34.21 -11.62
N ILE A 649 -6.75 -34.22 -11.85
CA ILE A 649 -5.90 -35.41 -11.72
C ILE A 649 -4.84 -35.17 -10.63
N ASN A 650 -4.78 -36.05 -9.62
CA ASN A 650 -3.65 -36.15 -8.71
C ASN A 650 -2.94 -37.49 -8.97
N THR A 651 -1.70 -37.45 -9.47
CA THR A 651 -1.01 -38.68 -9.90
C THR A 651 -0.43 -39.49 -8.73
N ARG A 652 -0.02 -40.74 -8.99
CA ARG A 652 0.48 -41.68 -7.96
C ARG A 652 1.65 -41.15 -7.12
N GLY A 653 2.52 -40.35 -7.73
CA GLY A 653 3.70 -39.79 -7.06
C GLY A 653 3.43 -38.47 -6.37
N ALA A 654 2.26 -37.87 -6.59
CA ALA A 654 1.93 -36.52 -6.16
C ALA A 654 1.34 -36.48 -4.75
N THR A 655 1.49 -35.31 -4.12
CA THR A 655 0.86 -34.99 -2.85
C THR A 655 -0.06 -33.79 -3.02
N LEU A 656 -1.30 -33.91 -2.54
CA LEU A 656 -2.22 -32.80 -2.35
C LEU A 656 -2.29 -32.50 -0.86
N GLU A 657 -1.97 -31.29 -0.43
CA GLU A 657 -2.16 -30.82 0.94
C GLU A 657 -3.33 -29.84 1.01
N THR A 658 -4.24 -30.05 1.97
CA THR A 658 -5.41 -29.19 2.20
C THR A 658 -5.61 -28.86 3.67
N GLY A 659 -6.01 -27.63 3.96
CA GLY A 659 -6.39 -27.19 5.31
C GLY A 659 -7.80 -27.69 5.70
N PHE A 660 -8.04 -28.00 6.98
CA PHE A 660 -9.37 -28.36 7.51
C PHE A 660 -9.74 -27.60 8.79
N ASP A 661 -11.02 -27.23 8.97
CA ASP A 661 -11.55 -26.61 10.20
C ASP A 661 -12.15 -27.62 11.19
N ALA A 662 -12.62 -27.16 12.36
CA ALA A 662 -13.24 -28.02 13.36
C ALA A 662 -14.60 -28.60 12.93
N GLY A 663 -15.23 -28.01 11.92
CA GLY A 663 -16.44 -28.54 11.27
C GLY A 663 -16.17 -29.63 10.24
N GLY A 664 -14.88 -29.88 9.93
CA GLY A 664 -14.46 -30.83 8.90
C GLY A 664 -14.51 -30.28 7.48
N HIS A 665 -14.78 -28.99 7.28
CA HIS A 665 -14.63 -28.38 5.95
C HIS A 665 -13.17 -28.37 5.56
N VAL A 666 -12.89 -28.50 4.26
CA VAL A 666 -11.53 -28.54 3.72
C VAL A 666 -11.37 -27.53 2.58
N ASN A 667 -10.15 -27.03 2.35
CA ASN A 667 -9.85 -26.30 1.11
C ASN A 667 -10.07 -27.25 -0.07
N SER A 668 -11.26 -27.15 -0.67
CA SER A 668 -11.77 -28.12 -1.61
C SER A 668 -11.65 -27.65 -3.05
N ILE A 669 -11.63 -28.63 -3.94
CA ILE A 669 -11.64 -28.48 -5.39
C ILE A 669 -13.03 -28.90 -5.87
N GLN A 670 -13.66 -28.09 -6.71
CA GLN A 670 -14.85 -28.48 -7.46
C GLN A 670 -14.44 -28.91 -8.87
N ALA A 671 -14.94 -30.04 -9.37
CA ALA A 671 -14.62 -30.55 -10.71
C ALA A 671 -15.82 -31.28 -11.36
N ASP A 672 -15.86 -31.44 -12.69
CA ASP A 672 -16.82 -32.37 -13.33
C ASP A 672 -16.38 -33.83 -13.15
N SER A 673 -15.08 -34.12 -13.24
CA SER A 673 -14.54 -35.45 -12.92
C SER A 673 -13.20 -35.37 -12.18
N ALA A 674 -12.84 -36.43 -11.45
CA ALA A 674 -11.55 -36.46 -10.75
C ALA A 674 -10.93 -37.86 -10.66
N GLU A 675 -9.61 -37.93 -10.86
CA GLU A 675 -8.77 -39.12 -10.69
C GLU A 675 -7.67 -38.85 -9.65
N LEU A 676 -7.81 -39.45 -8.46
CA LEU A 676 -6.98 -39.16 -7.30
C LEU A 676 -6.18 -40.39 -6.86
N GLU A 677 -4.89 -40.41 -7.15
CA GLU A 677 -3.92 -41.34 -6.58
C GLU A 677 -2.94 -40.60 -5.65
N GLY A 678 -1.92 -41.29 -5.11
CA GLY A 678 -0.85 -40.65 -4.34
C GLY A 678 -1.22 -40.37 -2.88
N THR A 679 -0.82 -39.20 -2.37
CA THR A 679 -0.98 -38.83 -0.95
C THR A 679 -1.85 -37.59 -0.78
N LEU A 680 -2.80 -37.64 0.14
CA LEU A 680 -3.54 -36.49 0.65
C LEU A 680 -3.00 -36.15 2.03
N LEU A 681 -2.39 -34.98 2.18
CA LEU A 681 -2.04 -34.41 3.47
C LEU A 681 -3.15 -33.47 3.93
N VAL A 682 -3.50 -33.58 5.20
CA VAL A 682 -4.48 -32.69 5.83
C VAL A 682 -3.82 -31.93 6.96
N ARG A 683 -4.08 -30.63 7.04
CA ARG A 683 -3.53 -29.73 8.06
C ARG A 683 -4.65 -29.00 8.78
N PRO A 684 -4.71 -29.00 10.12
CA PRO A 684 -5.68 -28.19 10.82
C PRO A 684 -5.39 -26.70 10.58
N VAL A 685 -6.44 -25.92 10.27
CA VAL A 685 -6.34 -24.45 10.17
C VAL A 685 -6.72 -23.82 11.50
N ARG A 686 -6.45 -22.53 11.65
CA ARG A 686 -6.83 -21.79 12.86
C ARG A 686 -8.34 -21.80 13.07
N ASP A 687 -8.78 -22.56 14.07
CA ASP A 687 -10.16 -22.69 14.56
C ASP A 687 -10.17 -23.27 15.99
N PHE A 688 -11.30 -23.23 16.68
CA PHE A 688 -11.47 -23.87 17.98
C PHE A 688 -11.78 -25.37 17.82
N TYR A 689 -10.83 -26.22 18.20
CA TYR A 689 -11.02 -27.68 18.22
C TYR A 689 -11.40 -28.15 19.63
N ALA A 690 -12.53 -28.85 19.73
CA ALA A 690 -12.92 -29.53 20.96
C ALA A 690 -11.92 -30.65 21.28
N SER A 691 -11.67 -30.92 22.58
CA SER A 691 -10.82 -32.05 22.98
C SER A 691 -11.57 -33.36 22.87
N GLU A 692 -10.84 -34.45 22.58
CA GLU A 692 -11.37 -35.81 22.44
C GLU A 692 -12.47 -35.93 21.37
N ASP A 693 -12.48 -34.99 20.41
CA ASP A 693 -13.46 -34.94 19.35
C ASP A 693 -12.98 -35.69 18.10
N THR A 694 -13.94 -36.14 17.30
CA THR A 694 -13.70 -36.81 16.02
C THR A 694 -14.26 -35.95 14.91
N ILE A 695 -13.35 -35.35 14.15
CA ILE A 695 -13.67 -34.44 13.05
C ILE A 695 -13.81 -35.30 11.80
N GLU A 696 -15.02 -35.42 11.28
CA GLU A 696 -15.30 -36.10 10.01
C GLU A 696 -14.96 -35.13 8.87
N LEU A 697 -13.89 -35.41 8.14
CA LEU A 697 -13.46 -34.54 7.05
C LEU A 697 -14.43 -34.64 5.87
N GLN A 698 -14.67 -33.50 5.23
CA GLN A 698 -15.35 -33.45 3.94
C GLN A 698 -14.41 -33.86 2.82
N SER A 699 -14.99 -34.27 1.69
CA SER A 699 -14.22 -34.63 0.51
C SER A 699 -13.38 -33.44 0.05
N PRO A 700 -12.07 -33.61 -0.24
CA PRO A 700 -11.25 -32.55 -0.83
C PRO A 700 -11.69 -32.21 -2.25
N VAL A 701 -12.53 -33.05 -2.86
CA VAL A 701 -13.08 -32.84 -4.20
C VAL A 701 -14.60 -32.99 -4.17
N ASP A 702 -15.31 -32.00 -4.67
CA ASP A 702 -16.75 -32.04 -4.96
C ASP A 702 -16.97 -32.25 -6.46
N ILE A 703 -17.70 -33.31 -6.82
CA ILE A 703 -18.03 -33.62 -8.22
C ILE A 703 -19.37 -33.01 -8.59
N GLN A 704 -19.35 -32.13 -9.59
CA GLN A 704 -20.55 -31.57 -10.19
C GLN A 704 -20.96 -32.37 -11.43
N GLY A 705 -22.23 -32.24 -11.84
CA GLY A 705 -22.69 -32.84 -13.10
C GLY A 705 -22.79 -34.36 -13.07
N SER A 706 -22.26 -35.02 -14.11
CA SER A 706 -22.40 -36.47 -14.32
C SER A 706 -21.08 -37.24 -14.36
N GLY A 707 -19.94 -36.56 -14.17
CA GLY A 707 -18.65 -37.21 -14.11
C GLY A 707 -18.47 -38.07 -12.85
N ALA A 708 -17.31 -38.70 -12.74
CA ALA A 708 -17.02 -39.69 -11.71
C ALA A 708 -15.80 -39.29 -10.86
N LEU A 709 -15.88 -39.59 -9.56
CA LEU A 709 -14.74 -39.59 -8.65
C LEU A 709 -14.09 -40.97 -8.65
N LYS A 710 -12.82 -41.06 -9.04
CA LYS A 710 -11.98 -42.24 -8.85
C LYS A 710 -10.87 -41.90 -7.86
N ALA A 711 -10.96 -42.39 -6.64
CA ALA A 711 -9.96 -42.13 -5.61
C ALA A 711 -9.30 -43.41 -5.10
N ASN A 712 -8.00 -43.35 -4.89
CA ASN A 712 -7.16 -44.34 -4.21
C ASN A 712 -5.92 -43.64 -3.63
N MET A 713 -6.14 -42.81 -2.61
CA MET A 713 -5.11 -42.02 -1.95
C MET A 713 -4.75 -42.59 -0.58
N THR A 714 -3.49 -42.45 -0.19
CA THR A 714 -3.08 -42.54 1.22
C THR A 714 -3.36 -41.19 1.89
N VAL A 715 -3.89 -41.18 3.10
CA VAL A 715 -4.22 -39.94 3.82
C VAL A 715 -3.37 -39.86 5.09
N ALA A 716 -2.72 -38.72 5.31
CA ALA A 716 -1.91 -38.48 6.50
C ALA A 716 -2.06 -37.03 7.01
N LEU A 717 -1.66 -36.80 8.25
CA LEU A 717 -1.48 -35.43 8.77
C LEU A 717 -0.16 -34.87 8.24
N ALA A 718 -0.13 -33.57 7.98
CA ALA A 718 1.12 -32.88 7.71
C ALA A 718 2.12 -33.03 8.88
N GLU A 719 3.41 -33.14 8.57
CA GLU A 719 4.45 -33.54 9.55
C GLU A 719 4.62 -32.55 10.72
N GLN A 720 4.38 -31.26 10.49
CA GLN A 720 4.48 -30.21 11.51
C GLN A 720 3.12 -29.55 11.67
N ILE A 721 2.56 -29.58 12.89
CA ILE A 721 1.35 -28.86 13.25
C ILE A 721 1.73 -27.80 14.27
N ASP A 722 1.51 -26.53 13.93
CA ASP A 722 1.91 -25.39 14.75
C ASP A 722 0.88 -25.11 15.86
N SER A 723 0.79 -26.03 16.83
CA SER A 723 -0.01 -25.84 18.04
C SER A 723 0.76 -26.29 19.29
N PRO A 724 0.87 -25.45 20.34
CA PRO A 724 1.49 -25.86 21.60
C PRO A 724 0.58 -26.71 22.49
N THR A 725 -0.73 -26.76 22.24
CA THR A 725 -1.72 -27.32 23.18
C THR A 725 -2.55 -28.46 22.57
N LEU A 726 -2.71 -28.48 21.25
CA LEU A 726 -3.49 -29.48 20.52
C LEU A 726 -2.58 -30.56 19.93
N SER A 727 -3.13 -31.75 19.81
CA SER A 727 -2.52 -32.88 19.11
C SER A 727 -3.56 -33.58 18.27
N PHE A 728 -3.19 -33.92 17.04
CA PHE A 728 -4.07 -34.53 16.06
C PHE A 728 -3.56 -35.92 15.69
N ALA A 729 -4.49 -36.85 15.46
CA ALA A 729 -4.17 -38.19 15.00
C ALA A 729 -5.18 -38.67 13.95
N MET A 730 -4.69 -39.18 12.82
CA MET A 730 -5.54 -39.83 11.82
C MET A 730 -6.14 -41.11 12.37
N LYS A 731 -7.45 -41.33 12.19
CA LYS A 731 -8.10 -42.61 12.53
C LYS A 731 -8.08 -43.64 11.40
N VAL A 732 -8.09 -43.17 10.16
CA VAL A 732 -8.02 -43.97 8.92
C VAL A 732 -7.06 -43.27 7.97
N ASP A 733 -6.31 -44.04 7.19
CA ASP A 733 -5.18 -43.56 6.38
C ASP A 733 -5.41 -43.73 4.86
N SER A 734 -6.67 -43.83 4.43
CA SER A 734 -7.01 -44.03 3.01
C SER A 734 -8.28 -43.31 2.58
N PHE A 735 -8.30 -42.78 1.36
CA PHE A 735 -9.48 -42.23 0.70
C PHE A 735 -9.73 -42.97 -0.62
N THR A 736 -10.92 -43.56 -0.77
CA THR A 736 -11.31 -44.32 -1.96
C THR A 736 -12.63 -43.84 -2.54
N ASP A 737 -12.84 -44.12 -3.83
CA ASP A 737 -14.05 -43.81 -4.61
C ASP A 737 -15.40 -44.13 -3.92
N ASN A 738 -15.46 -45.21 -3.14
CA ASN A 738 -16.66 -45.61 -2.38
C ASN A 738 -16.51 -45.47 -0.86
N GLY A 739 -15.37 -44.93 -0.40
CA GLY A 739 -15.04 -44.75 1.00
C GLY A 739 -15.50 -43.39 1.53
N SER A 740 -15.88 -43.33 2.80
CA SER A 740 -15.99 -42.04 3.49
C SER A 740 -14.60 -41.47 3.69
N MET A 741 -14.48 -40.14 3.65
CA MET A 741 -13.25 -39.47 4.05
C MET A 741 -12.83 -39.88 5.47
N PRO A 742 -11.53 -40.02 5.75
CA PRO A 742 -11.06 -40.29 7.10
C PRO A 742 -11.45 -39.21 8.10
N SER A 743 -11.54 -39.61 9.37
CA SER A 743 -11.67 -38.66 10.47
C SER A 743 -10.35 -38.42 11.20
N VAL A 744 -10.23 -37.19 11.71
CA VAL A 744 -9.12 -36.75 12.55
C VAL A 744 -9.58 -36.74 14.00
N PHE A 745 -8.82 -37.40 14.86
CA PHE A 745 -8.99 -37.27 16.30
C PHE A 745 -8.20 -36.08 16.80
N THR A 746 -8.86 -35.19 17.52
CA THR A 746 -8.23 -34.06 18.21
C THR A 746 -8.16 -34.36 19.71
N SER A 747 -7.04 -34.02 20.32
CA SER A 747 -6.80 -34.19 21.74
C SER A 747 -6.07 -32.98 22.29
N ARG A 748 -6.43 -32.59 23.51
CA ARG A 748 -5.75 -31.57 24.31
C ARG A 748 -5.25 -32.24 25.58
N SER A 749 -3.97 -32.03 25.91
CA SER A 749 -3.40 -32.62 27.15
C SER A 749 -4.12 -32.10 28.39
N ASP A 750 -4.23 -32.91 29.46
CA ASP A 750 -4.86 -32.54 30.73
C ASP A 750 -4.25 -31.28 31.39
N ASN A 751 -3.02 -30.94 31.02
CA ASN A 751 -2.27 -29.77 31.47
C ASN A 751 -1.85 -28.85 30.31
N ALA A 752 -2.63 -28.81 29.23
CA ALA A 752 -2.28 -28.14 27.98
C ALA A 752 -1.81 -26.70 28.16
N TYR A 753 -2.43 -25.92 29.05
CA TYR A 753 -2.03 -24.55 29.33
C TYR A 753 -1.13 -24.48 30.57
N SER A 754 -1.47 -25.15 31.67
CA SER A 754 -0.71 -25.05 32.93
C SER A 754 0.74 -25.52 32.86
N GLN A 755 1.08 -26.38 31.90
CA GLN A 755 2.47 -26.81 31.68
C GLN A 755 3.41 -25.67 31.28
N TYR A 756 2.90 -24.64 30.60
CA TYR A 756 3.68 -23.48 30.15
C TYR A 756 3.82 -22.40 31.21
N ALA A 757 3.17 -22.56 32.36
CA ALA A 757 3.22 -21.57 33.43
C ALA A 757 4.63 -21.45 34.04
N LEU A 758 5.11 -20.20 34.10
CA LEU A 758 6.41 -19.84 34.66
C LEU A 758 6.41 -19.76 36.20
N ASP A 759 5.24 -19.67 36.81
CA ASP A 759 5.06 -19.47 38.25
C ASP A 759 3.80 -20.14 38.80
N THR A 760 3.64 -20.12 40.13
CA THR A 760 2.51 -20.78 40.81
C THR A 760 1.17 -20.15 40.45
N ALA A 761 1.11 -18.81 40.35
CA ALA A 761 -0.10 -18.07 40.03
C ALA A 761 -0.58 -18.38 38.60
N SER A 762 0.29 -18.23 37.62
CA SER A 762 0.07 -18.57 36.22
C SER A 762 -0.28 -20.05 36.05
N ARG A 763 0.28 -20.94 36.87
CA ARG A 763 -0.06 -22.38 36.85
C ARG A 763 -1.49 -22.60 37.34
N SER A 764 -1.93 -21.87 38.35
CA SER A 764 -3.32 -21.94 38.82
C SER A 764 -4.30 -21.40 37.77
N THR A 765 -3.96 -20.28 37.09
CA THR A 765 -4.75 -19.77 35.95
C THR A 765 -4.77 -20.77 34.80
N GLY A 766 -3.64 -21.40 34.49
CA GLY A 766 -3.54 -22.45 33.49
C GLY A 766 -4.41 -23.67 33.84
N HIS A 767 -4.42 -24.10 35.10
CA HIS A 767 -5.30 -25.20 35.54
C HIS A 767 -6.79 -24.86 35.41
N ALA A 768 -7.15 -23.59 35.56
CA ALA A 768 -8.51 -23.16 35.29
C ALA A 768 -8.85 -23.24 33.80
N LEU A 769 -7.94 -22.84 32.92
CA LEU A 769 -8.12 -23.01 31.47
C LEU A 769 -8.16 -24.49 31.08
N ASP A 770 -7.28 -25.33 31.66
CA ASP A 770 -7.29 -26.79 31.44
C ASP A 770 -8.67 -27.38 31.78
N PHE A 771 -9.29 -26.95 32.88
CA PHE A 771 -10.64 -27.40 33.28
C PHE A 771 -11.77 -26.82 32.43
N ILE A 772 -11.60 -25.60 31.92
CA ILE A 772 -12.62 -24.88 31.15
C ILE A 772 -12.64 -25.33 29.69
N ALA A 773 -11.51 -25.79 29.15
CA ALA A 773 -11.34 -26.09 27.74
C ALA A 773 -12.47 -26.96 27.15
N ASP A 774 -12.85 -28.02 27.86
CA ASP A 774 -13.90 -28.96 27.40
C ASP A 774 -15.33 -28.43 27.55
N LYS A 775 -15.50 -27.27 28.20
CA LYS A 775 -16.81 -26.64 28.49
C LYS A 775 -16.92 -25.26 27.86
N ALA A 776 -15.89 -24.81 27.14
CA ALA A 776 -15.80 -23.50 26.55
C ALA A 776 -16.95 -23.26 25.56
N ARG A 777 -17.55 -22.07 25.62
CA ARG A 777 -18.60 -21.63 24.71
C ARG A 777 -18.43 -20.14 24.39
N GLY A 778 -18.83 -19.74 23.18
CA GLY A 778 -18.81 -18.33 22.76
C GLY A 778 -17.41 -17.76 22.82
N ASP A 779 -17.24 -16.54 23.33
CA ASP A 779 -15.95 -15.81 23.38
C ASP A 779 -14.82 -16.58 24.09
N MET A 780 -15.13 -17.58 24.93
CA MET A 780 -14.10 -18.44 25.55
C MET A 780 -13.45 -19.36 24.51
N GLN A 781 -14.19 -19.78 23.49
CA GLN A 781 -13.63 -20.54 22.38
C GLN A 781 -12.64 -19.67 21.59
N ASP A 782 -12.97 -18.40 21.33
CA ASP A 782 -12.05 -17.45 20.67
C ASP A 782 -10.75 -17.22 21.47
N LEU A 783 -10.83 -17.17 22.81
CA LEU A 783 -9.65 -17.05 23.67
C LEU A 783 -8.79 -18.32 23.61
N LEU A 784 -9.42 -19.50 23.66
CA LEU A 784 -8.70 -20.77 23.60
C LEU A 784 -8.11 -21.02 22.22
N GLU A 785 -8.82 -20.69 21.14
CA GLU A 785 -8.29 -20.70 19.77
C GLU A 785 -7.02 -19.85 19.67
N ALA A 786 -7.04 -18.63 20.21
CA ALA A 786 -5.87 -17.75 20.18
C ALA A 786 -4.65 -18.36 20.92
N LEU A 787 -4.88 -19.10 22.01
CA LEU A 787 -3.85 -19.82 22.74
C LEU A 787 -3.39 -21.08 21.99
N ASP A 788 -4.33 -21.83 21.44
CA ASP A 788 -4.11 -23.09 20.74
C ASP A 788 -3.30 -22.91 19.46
N TRP A 789 -3.38 -21.74 18.84
CA TRP A 789 -2.66 -21.39 17.60
C TRP A 789 -1.54 -20.37 17.83
N SER A 790 -0.96 -20.35 19.04
CA SER A 790 0.15 -19.49 19.42
C SER A 790 1.52 -20.15 19.22
N ALA A 791 2.62 -19.50 19.60
CA ALA A 791 3.98 -20.04 19.42
C ALA A 791 4.10 -21.51 19.87
N PRO A 792 4.62 -22.44 19.02
CA PRO A 792 4.66 -23.87 19.34
C PRO A 792 5.48 -24.25 20.57
N ASP A 793 6.40 -23.39 21.03
CA ASP A 793 7.17 -23.58 22.27
C ASP A 793 6.37 -23.18 23.54
N GLY A 794 5.17 -22.65 23.36
CA GLY A 794 4.26 -22.20 24.40
C GLY A 794 4.66 -20.89 25.08
N SER A 795 5.62 -20.13 24.55
CA SER A 795 6.03 -18.86 25.14
C SER A 795 4.88 -17.86 25.22
N ASP A 796 4.03 -17.83 24.19
CA ASP A 796 2.86 -16.96 24.14
C ASP A 796 1.78 -17.37 25.16
N VAL A 797 1.60 -18.69 25.36
CA VAL A 797 0.71 -19.21 26.40
C VAL A 797 1.22 -18.80 27.78
N ALA A 798 2.52 -18.95 28.05
CA ALA A 798 3.14 -18.55 29.30
C ALA A 798 2.90 -17.06 29.63
N ASP A 799 3.08 -16.19 28.63
CA ASP A 799 2.80 -14.75 28.74
C ASP A 799 1.31 -14.47 28.96
N ALA A 800 0.44 -15.20 28.25
CA ALA A 800 -1.01 -15.05 28.34
C ALA A 800 -1.57 -15.45 29.71
N LEU A 801 -1.08 -16.52 30.32
CA LEU A 801 -1.54 -16.99 31.64
C LEU A 801 -1.39 -15.90 32.69
N LYS A 802 -0.26 -15.18 32.66
CA LYS A 802 -0.03 -14.05 33.57
C LYS A 802 -0.96 -12.88 33.28
N ARG A 803 -1.26 -12.59 32.00
CA ARG A 803 -2.23 -11.54 31.59
C ARG A 803 -3.63 -11.85 32.08
N LEU A 804 -4.01 -13.12 32.06
CA LEU A 804 -5.34 -13.60 32.42
C LEU A 804 -5.56 -13.70 33.93
N GLY A 805 -4.51 -13.70 34.75
CA GLY A 805 -4.58 -13.77 36.21
C GLY A 805 -4.93 -12.44 36.92
N PRO A 806 -5.21 -12.48 38.24
CA PRO A 806 -5.64 -11.31 39.02
C PRO A 806 -4.50 -10.47 39.64
N GLY A 807 -3.22 -10.74 39.35
CA GLY A 807 -2.09 -10.13 40.05
C GLY A 807 -2.01 -8.59 39.98
N ALA A 808 -2.63 -7.98 38.96
CA ALA A 808 -2.78 -6.53 38.87
C ALA A 808 -3.54 -5.92 40.07
N TYR A 809 -4.49 -6.65 40.67
CA TYR A 809 -5.24 -6.21 41.85
C TYR A 809 -4.34 -6.10 43.10
N ASP A 810 -3.43 -7.05 43.28
CA ASP A 810 -2.45 -7.03 44.36
C ASP A 810 -1.50 -5.82 44.24
N VAL A 811 -1.02 -5.55 43.02
CA VAL A 811 -0.16 -4.39 42.76
C VAL A 811 -0.90 -3.08 43.07
N ALA A 812 -2.17 -2.98 42.67
CA ALA A 812 -3.01 -1.84 43.01
C ALA A 812 -3.24 -1.72 44.54
N ALA A 813 -3.38 -2.83 45.26
CA ALA A 813 -3.51 -2.83 46.73
C ALA A 813 -2.21 -2.40 47.42
N ARG A 814 -1.07 -2.91 46.96
CA ARG A 814 0.28 -2.55 47.44
C ARG A 814 0.54 -1.05 47.28
N ALA A 815 0.20 -0.47 46.13
CA ALA A 815 0.32 0.96 45.90
C ALA A 815 -0.53 1.80 46.89
N SER A 816 -1.72 1.31 47.24
CA SER A 816 -2.60 1.94 48.24
C SER A 816 -2.07 1.82 49.67
N LEU A 817 -1.49 0.68 50.08
CA LEU A 817 -0.85 0.55 51.39
C LEU A 817 0.40 1.44 51.51
N ILE A 818 1.19 1.57 50.44
CA ILE A 818 2.33 2.51 50.41
C ILE A 818 1.87 3.96 50.60
N GLN A 819 0.77 4.34 49.95
CA GLN A 819 0.15 5.66 50.16
C GLN A 819 -0.22 5.87 51.64
N GLN A 820 -0.67 4.82 52.35
CA GLN A 820 -0.89 4.92 53.79
C GLN A 820 0.42 5.25 54.54
N ASN A 821 1.51 4.56 54.23
CA ASN A 821 2.78 4.79 54.90
C ASN A 821 3.35 6.19 54.62
N GLU A 822 3.15 6.73 53.42
CA GLU A 822 3.51 8.10 53.06
C GLU A 822 2.77 9.14 53.94
N ILE A 823 1.45 8.98 54.10
CA ILE A 823 0.64 9.90 54.94
C ILE A 823 1.03 9.75 56.42
N ASN A 824 1.25 8.51 56.91
CA ASN A 824 1.71 8.27 58.29
C ASN A 824 3.00 9.05 58.56
N LEU A 825 3.96 8.96 57.65
CA LEU A 825 5.24 9.64 57.80
C LEU A 825 5.07 11.16 57.84
N LEU A 826 4.30 11.75 56.93
CA LEU A 826 4.08 13.21 56.91
C LEU A 826 3.43 13.71 58.21
N VAL A 827 2.45 12.98 58.76
CA VAL A 827 1.82 13.34 60.05
C VAL A 827 2.80 13.16 61.22
N LEU A 828 3.63 12.10 61.23
CA LEU A 828 4.66 11.90 62.25
C LEU A 828 5.70 13.04 62.23
N ARG A 829 6.17 13.41 61.03
CA ARG A 829 7.13 14.50 60.82
C ARG A 829 6.60 15.85 61.28
N ARG A 830 5.28 16.03 61.21
CA ARG A 830 4.59 17.18 61.77
C ARG A 830 4.59 17.15 63.29
N LEU A 831 4.17 16.04 63.92
CA LEU A 831 4.17 15.89 65.38
C LEU A 831 5.56 16.10 65.98
N MET A 832 6.61 15.62 65.33
CA MET A 832 7.99 15.82 65.79
C MET A 832 8.46 17.27 65.65
N ALA A 833 7.91 18.03 64.69
CA ALA A 833 8.24 19.44 64.52
C ALA A 833 7.72 20.30 65.69
N THR A 834 6.54 19.99 66.25
CA THR A 834 5.96 20.73 67.39
C THR A 834 6.77 20.55 68.68
N GLN A 835 7.34 19.36 68.89
CA GLN A 835 8.21 19.06 70.04
C GLN A 835 9.47 19.95 70.08
N THR A 836 10.11 20.20 68.94
CA THR A 836 11.33 21.03 68.89
C THR A 836 11.08 22.53 69.18
N ASP A 837 9.83 23.01 69.07
CA ASP A 837 9.39 24.38 69.41
C ASP A 837 9.14 24.60 70.92
N GLY A 838 8.96 23.54 71.70
CA GLY A 838 8.62 23.62 73.13
C GLY A 838 9.70 24.29 73.97
N VAL A 839 10.98 23.98 73.67
CA VAL A 839 12.06 24.03 74.67
C VAL A 839 13.11 25.14 74.38
N TRP A 840 12.93 25.99 73.34
CA TRP A 840 13.81 27.16 73.06
C TRP A 840 13.27 28.51 73.55
N ALA A 841 11.98 28.59 73.83
CA ALA A 841 11.38 29.83 74.34
C ALA A 841 11.91 30.21 75.75
N GLU A 842 12.49 29.26 76.50
CA GLU A 842 13.01 29.53 77.86
C GLU A 842 14.48 29.98 77.92
N HIS A 843 15.31 29.73 76.89
CA HIS A 843 16.76 29.93 76.96
C HIS A 843 17.30 31.21 76.29
N GLY A 844 16.48 31.97 75.56
CA GLY A 844 16.88 33.23 74.89
C GLY A 844 17.03 34.47 75.80
N LEU A 845 16.92 34.34 77.13
CA LEU A 845 16.86 35.46 78.08
C LEU A 845 18.18 35.76 78.82
N PHE A 846 19.34 35.35 78.30
CA PHE A 846 20.64 35.62 78.95
C PHE A 846 21.75 36.12 78.01
N VAL A 847 21.55 37.24 77.30
CA VAL A 847 22.68 38.07 76.82
C VAL A 847 22.37 39.57 76.99
N GLY A 848 23.08 40.22 77.93
CA GLY A 848 23.23 41.70 77.96
C GLY A 848 22.90 42.43 79.28
N ARG A 849 23.67 42.21 80.36
CA ARG A 849 23.80 43.16 81.49
C ARG A 849 24.54 44.42 81.00
N ASN A 850 23.98 45.63 81.23
CA ASN A 850 24.67 46.86 81.69
C ASN A 850 23.72 48.09 81.71
N ASN A 851 23.17 48.47 82.87
CA ASN A 851 23.32 49.79 83.52
C ASN A 851 22.41 49.93 84.75
N GLU A 852 22.95 50.58 85.78
CA GLU A 852 22.39 50.76 87.11
C GLU A 852 21.13 51.66 87.16
N GLY A 853 20.20 51.34 88.08
CA GLY A 853 19.37 52.35 88.74
C GLY A 853 17.86 52.12 88.79
N SER A 854 17.34 52.13 90.02
CA SER A 854 15.95 52.43 90.45
C SER A 854 14.96 51.27 90.70
N HIS A 855 14.12 51.50 91.71
CA HIS A 855 13.14 50.64 92.37
C HIS A 855 11.77 50.58 91.66
N LEU A 856 10.97 49.54 92.01
CA LEU A 856 9.51 49.31 91.78
C LEU A 856 9.15 48.90 90.33
N SER A 857 8.27 47.95 90.01
CA SER A 857 7.26 47.13 90.70
C SER A 857 6.93 45.94 89.77
N GLY A 858 6.51 44.79 90.32
CA GLY A 858 6.29 43.57 89.53
C GLY A 858 5.13 43.62 88.51
N SER A 859 5.33 42.93 87.38
CA SER A 859 4.27 42.28 86.60
C SER A 859 4.87 41.11 85.82
N GLN A 860 4.38 39.92 86.18
CA GLN A 860 4.37 38.61 85.52
C GLN A 860 5.24 38.38 84.27
N ARG A 861 6.06 37.32 84.37
CA ARG A 861 6.46 36.47 83.25
C ARG A 861 5.21 36.07 82.45
N GLU A 862 5.09 36.51 81.21
CA GLU A 862 4.21 35.85 80.23
C GLU A 862 4.77 34.45 79.96
N THR A 863 4.21 33.48 80.67
CA THR A 863 4.20 32.08 80.27
C THR A 863 3.60 31.99 78.86
N LYS A 864 4.23 31.23 77.95
CA LYS A 864 3.66 30.79 76.67
C LYS A 864 2.17 30.49 76.90
N ASN A 865 1.29 31.18 76.18
CA ASN A 865 -0.15 31.14 76.43
C ASN A 865 -0.62 29.68 76.33
N THR A 866 -0.92 29.06 77.47
CA THR A 866 -1.56 27.74 77.51
C THR A 866 -2.89 27.84 76.76
N TYR A 867 -3.20 26.89 75.86
CA TYR A 867 -4.40 26.77 74.99
C TYR A 867 -4.31 27.21 73.51
N THR A 868 -3.15 27.16 72.85
CA THR A 868 -3.05 27.50 71.40
C THR A 868 -3.50 26.36 70.49
N TRP A 869 -4.30 26.68 69.48
CA TRP A 869 -4.64 25.77 68.38
C TRP A 869 -3.68 26.00 67.20
N GLN A 870 -3.25 24.94 66.56
CA GLN A 870 -2.50 25.03 65.31
C GLN A 870 -3.29 24.38 64.18
N PHE A 871 -3.73 25.19 63.21
CA PHE A 871 -4.31 24.69 61.98
C PHE A 871 -3.23 24.49 60.94
N TRP A 872 -3.35 23.46 60.12
CA TRP A 872 -2.33 23.13 59.12
C TRP A 872 -2.91 22.48 57.87
N VAL A 873 -2.19 22.67 56.76
CA VAL A 873 -2.47 22.09 55.46
C VAL A 873 -1.18 21.61 54.82
N THR A 874 -1.21 20.38 54.30
CA THR A 874 -0.07 19.69 53.69
C THR A 874 -0.48 19.10 52.34
N PRO A 875 -0.39 19.86 51.24
CA PRO A 875 -0.31 19.25 49.91
C PRO A 875 0.93 18.35 49.83
N TYR A 876 0.79 17.18 49.23
CA TYR A 876 1.90 16.25 49.03
C TYR A 876 1.81 15.53 47.69
N GLY A 877 2.96 15.07 47.22
CA GLY A 877 3.10 14.21 46.06
C GLY A 877 4.01 13.02 46.38
N GLY A 878 3.69 11.87 45.82
CA GLY A 878 4.43 10.63 46.02
C GLY A 878 4.59 9.87 44.70
N SER A 879 5.70 9.18 44.56
CA SER A 879 5.90 8.23 43.48
C SER A 879 6.62 6.99 43.98
N SER A 880 6.17 5.82 43.53
CA SER A 880 6.81 4.56 43.86
C SER A 880 6.98 3.72 42.59
N PHE A 881 8.10 3.03 42.53
CA PHE A 881 8.52 2.26 41.38
C PHE A 881 8.98 0.90 41.88
N GLN A 882 8.57 -0.14 41.17
CA GLN A 882 9.08 -1.49 41.38
C GLN A 882 9.49 -2.06 40.03
N ASP A 883 10.72 -2.56 39.95
CA ASP A 883 11.20 -3.33 38.80
C ASP A 883 10.73 -4.79 38.89
N SER A 884 10.81 -5.52 37.79
CA SER A 884 10.39 -6.93 37.75
C SER A 884 11.34 -7.78 38.60
N HIS A 885 10.80 -8.57 39.53
CA HIS A 885 11.58 -9.50 40.35
C HIS A 885 10.99 -10.90 40.30
N LYS A 886 11.76 -11.88 39.82
CA LYS A 886 11.29 -13.26 39.57
C LYS A 886 9.97 -13.22 38.78
N ASN A 887 8.87 -13.51 39.44
CA ASN A 887 7.55 -13.68 38.85
C ASN A 887 6.62 -12.48 39.13
N ILE A 888 7.12 -11.40 39.75
CA ILE A 888 6.34 -10.21 40.10
C ILE A 888 6.46 -9.16 38.98
N SER A 889 5.32 -8.60 38.56
CA SER A 889 5.26 -7.56 37.53
C SER A 889 5.90 -6.25 38.00
N SER A 890 6.62 -5.57 37.12
CA SER A 890 7.07 -4.21 37.34
C SER A 890 5.88 -3.24 37.32
N TRP A 891 5.96 -2.18 38.11
CA TRP A 891 4.90 -1.18 38.16
C TRP A 891 5.43 0.19 38.56
N LYS A 892 4.65 1.20 38.18
CA LYS A 892 4.92 2.58 38.52
C LYS A 892 3.65 3.23 39.02
N SER A 893 3.71 3.83 40.19
CA SER A 893 2.57 4.51 40.78
C SER A 893 2.93 5.94 41.15
N LYS A 894 2.00 6.86 40.89
CA LYS A 894 2.13 8.29 41.23
C LYS A 894 0.87 8.74 41.93
N GLY A 895 1.03 9.42 43.05
CA GLY A 895 -0.08 9.95 43.83
C GLY A 895 0.11 11.42 44.18
N VAL A 896 -1.01 12.10 44.37
CA VAL A 896 -1.06 13.45 44.91
C VAL A 896 -2.20 13.53 45.91
N GLY A 897 -2.04 14.34 46.95
CA GLY A 897 -3.05 14.50 47.96
C GLY A 897 -2.94 15.78 48.76
N LEU A 898 -3.97 16.01 49.57
CA LEU A 898 -4.07 17.11 50.50
C LEU A 898 -4.44 16.57 51.88
N ILE A 899 -3.63 16.90 52.87
CA ILE A 899 -3.92 16.61 54.28
C ILE A 899 -4.24 17.94 54.96
N VAL A 900 -5.34 18.02 55.69
CA VAL A 900 -5.71 19.20 56.49
C VAL A 900 -5.96 18.75 57.92
N GLY A 901 -5.53 19.53 58.90
CA GLY A 901 -5.75 19.16 60.28
C GLY A 901 -5.65 20.32 61.26
N ALA A 902 -5.92 19.98 62.52
CA ALA A 902 -5.77 20.89 63.63
C ALA A 902 -5.24 20.15 64.85
N ASP A 903 -4.23 20.72 65.51
CA ASP A 903 -3.63 20.21 66.73
C ASP A 903 -3.82 21.22 67.88
N ARG A 904 -3.88 20.70 69.10
CA ARG A 904 -4.00 21.50 70.32
C ARG A 904 -2.94 21.09 71.33
N HIS A 905 -2.19 22.07 71.80
CA HIS A 905 -1.23 21.89 72.89
C HIS A 905 -1.91 21.97 74.26
N LEU A 906 -1.71 20.95 75.10
CA LEU A 906 -2.28 20.85 76.44
C LEU A 906 -1.19 21.04 77.52
N GLN A 907 -1.60 21.53 78.69
CA GLN A 907 -0.72 21.77 79.86
C GLN A 907 0.05 20.53 80.36
N SER A 908 -0.35 19.34 79.95
CA SER A 908 0.34 18.09 80.30
C SER A 908 1.53 17.79 79.40
N ASP A 909 1.93 18.68 78.48
CA ASP A 909 2.89 18.43 77.39
C ASP A 909 2.39 17.36 76.41
N LEU A 910 1.07 17.34 76.20
CA LEU A 910 0.37 16.51 75.22
C LEU A 910 -0.13 17.40 74.09
N ASP A 911 0.32 17.13 72.87
CA ASP A 911 -0.33 17.63 71.67
C ASP A 911 -1.31 16.57 71.17
N VAL A 912 -2.54 16.98 70.88
CA VAL A 912 -3.57 16.10 70.30
C VAL A 912 -4.29 16.82 69.17
N GLY A 913 -4.63 16.09 68.11
CA GLY A 913 -5.29 16.66 66.95
C GLY A 913 -6.05 15.64 66.12
N PHE A 914 -6.64 16.15 65.05
CA PHE A 914 -7.30 15.35 64.02
C PHE A 914 -6.87 15.83 62.62
N HIS A 915 -7.06 14.97 61.62
CA HIS A 915 -6.81 15.32 60.22
C HIS A 915 -7.81 14.66 59.26
N LEU A 916 -7.97 15.29 58.10
CA LEU A 916 -8.62 14.74 56.92
C LEU A 916 -7.59 14.62 55.81
N ALA A 917 -7.56 13.48 55.12
CA ALA A 917 -6.69 13.27 53.96
C ALA A 917 -7.52 12.91 52.73
N LEU A 918 -7.37 13.67 51.65
CA LEU A 918 -7.94 13.40 50.34
C LEU A 918 -6.80 13.12 49.38
N VAL A 919 -6.79 11.92 48.76
CA VAL A 919 -5.65 11.48 47.96
C VAL A 919 -6.13 10.74 46.72
N THR A 920 -5.46 10.96 45.60
CA THR A 920 -5.65 10.16 44.38
C THR A 920 -4.33 9.57 43.92
N ARG A 921 -4.36 8.39 43.30
CA ARG A 921 -3.18 7.67 42.85
C ARG A 921 -3.48 6.90 41.57
N ARG A 922 -2.52 6.94 40.64
CA ARG A 922 -2.54 6.21 39.38
C ARG A 922 -1.39 5.20 39.38
N THR A 923 -1.71 3.93 39.18
CA THR A 923 -0.78 2.81 39.16
C THR A 923 -0.82 2.16 37.78
N HIS A 924 0.33 2.15 37.11
CA HIS A 924 0.51 1.46 35.84
C HIS A 924 1.31 0.18 36.09
N VAL A 925 0.64 -0.96 35.93
CA VAL A 925 1.24 -2.30 35.96
C VAL A 925 1.77 -2.60 34.57
N LYS A 926 3.06 -2.94 34.49
CA LYS A 926 3.76 -3.22 33.23
C LYS A 926 3.90 -4.74 33.03
N ASP A 927 4.78 -5.12 32.11
CA ASP A 927 5.08 -6.52 31.75
C ASP A 927 3.84 -7.29 31.29
N ASN A 928 3.74 -8.57 31.63
CA ASN A 928 2.68 -9.46 31.19
C ASN A 928 1.39 -9.36 32.00
N GLU A 929 1.17 -8.38 32.88
CA GLU A 929 -0.17 -8.17 33.49
C GLU A 929 -0.93 -6.98 32.88
N LYS A 930 -0.19 -6.01 32.30
CA LYS A 930 -0.69 -4.80 31.59
C LYS A 930 -2.02 -4.26 32.13
N ALA A 931 -1.95 -3.47 33.20
CA ALA A 931 -3.13 -2.83 33.78
C ALA A 931 -2.90 -1.37 34.16
N LEU A 932 -3.98 -0.60 34.21
CA LEU A 932 -4.03 0.76 34.71
C LEU A 932 -5.08 0.86 35.80
N ALA A 933 -4.64 1.16 37.02
CA ALA A 933 -5.51 1.35 38.18
C ALA A 933 -5.48 2.80 38.65
N ASP A 934 -6.65 3.39 38.87
CA ASP A 934 -6.85 4.71 39.46
C ASP A 934 -7.59 4.56 40.79
N THR A 935 -6.99 5.00 41.90
CA THR A 935 -7.60 5.00 43.23
C THR A 935 -7.77 6.42 43.77
N THR A 936 -8.88 6.66 44.47
CA THR A 936 -9.19 7.93 45.15
C THR A 936 -9.72 7.63 46.54
N SER A 937 -9.11 8.23 47.54
CA SER A 937 -9.33 7.87 48.94
C SER A 937 -9.58 9.09 49.81
N ALA A 938 -10.46 8.91 50.81
CA ALA A 938 -10.79 9.92 51.79
C ALA A 938 -10.71 9.33 53.20
N PHE A 939 -9.84 9.90 54.05
CA PHE A 939 -9.56 9.41 55.40
C PHE A 939 -9.85 10.46 56.46
N PHE A 940 -10.29 10.00 57.62
CA PHE A 940 -10.31 10.76 58.87
C PHE A 940 -9.35 10.12 59.86
N GLY A 941 -8.52 10.93 60.51
CA GLY A 941 -7.52 10.46 61.46
C GLY A 941 -7.42 11.31 62.72
N LEU A 942 -6.84 10.69 63.75
CA LEU A 942 -6.49 11.30 65.03
C LEU A 942 -4.99 11.14 65.25
N GLN A 943 -4.36 12.13 65.87
CA GLN A 943 -2.93 12.13 66.14
C GLN A 943 -2.61 12.71 67.52
N ALA A 944 -1.52 12.25 68.13
CA ALA A 944 -1.02 12.77 69.39
C ALA A 944 0.50 12.58 69.56
N ILE A 945 1.13 13.51 70.27
CA ILE A 945 2.50 13.37 70.78
C ILE A 945 2.55 13.80 72.25
N TYR A 946 3.17 12.96 73.09
CA TYR A 946 3.33 13.18 74.52
C TYR A 946 4.81 13.25 74.87
N ALA A 947 5.28 14.42 75.28
CA ALA A 947 6.70 14.70 75.48
C ALA A 947 6.95 15.61 76.70
N PRO A 948 6.67 15.16 77.93
CA PRO A 948 6.81 15.99 79.12
C PRO A 948 8.28 16.26 79.46
N ASP A 949 8.57 17.49 79.90
CA ASP A 949 9.95 17.93 80.22
C ASP A 949 10.63 17.01 81.25
N SER A 950 9.84 16.46 82.19
CA SER A 950 10.31 15.51 83.21
C SER A 950 10.93 14.22 82.66
N TRP A 951 10.69 13.89 81.39
CA TRP A 951 11.19 12.69 80.73
C TRP A 951 12.53 12.90 80.01
N ASN A 952 13.12 14.09 80.14
CA ASN A 952 14.47 14.41 79.65
C ASN A 952 14.69 14.00 78.19
N GLY A 953 13.78 14.43 77.30
CA GLY A 953 13.84 14.21 75.86
C GLY A 953 13.15 12.95 75.34
N LEU A 954 12.65 12.06 76.21
CA LEU A 954 11.83 10.92 75.78
C LEU A 954 10.42 11.41 75.40
N TYR A 955 9.89 10.89 74.30
CA TYR A 955 8.55 11.19 73.80
C TYR A 955 7.85 9.95 73.25
N LEU A 956 6.51 9.99 73.26
CA LEU A 956 5.63 8.97 72.67
C LEU A 956 4.78 9.62 71.57
N THR A 957 4.63 8.95 70.44
CA THR A 957 3.77 9.38 69.34
C THR A 957 2.72 8.32 69.04
N GLY A 958 1.55 8.75 68.59
CA GLY A 958 0.50 7.86 68.14
C GLY A 958 -0.40 8.54 67.13
N GLN A 959 -0.80 7.81 66.10
CA GLN A 959 -1.82 8.25 65.17
C GLN A 959 -2.61 7.06 64.63
N GLY A 960 -3.86 7.30 64.24
CA GLY A 960 -4.66 6.31 63.55
C GLY A 960 -5.68 6.96 62.64
N ARG A 961 -5.99 6.31 61.53
CA ARG A 961 -6.99 6.78 60.56
C ARG A 961 -7.78 5.66 59.92
N ILE A 962 -8.97 6.00 59.44
CA ILE A 962 -9.88 5.12 58.74
C ILE A 962 -10.63 5.91 57.66
N GLY A 963 -10.99 5.24 56.57
CA GLY A 963 -11.64 5.90 55.44
C GLY A 963 -12.01 4.94 54.32
N VAL A 964 -12.44 5.53 53.21
CA VAL A 964 -12.90 4.81 52.02
C VAL A 964 -11.93 5.03 50.86
N GLU A 965 -11.74 3.98 50.05
CA GLU A 965 -11.02 4.02 48.78
C GLU A 965 -11.98 3.63 47.66
N ASN A 966 -12.12 4.49 46.66
CA ASN A 966 -12.75 4.15 45.39
C ASN A 966 -11.68 3.85 44.35
N GLY A 967 -11.80 2.72 43.65
CA GLY A 967 -10.87 2.35 42.59
C GLY A 967 -11.56 1.99 41.29
N LYS A 968 -10.86 2.23 40.19
CA LYS A 968 -11.16 1.71 38.85
C LYS A 968 -9.90 1.03 38.33
N MET A 969 -10.03 -0.13 37.67
CA MET A 969 -8.93 -0.74 36.93
C MET A 969 -9.35 -1.10 35.51
N ASP A 970 -8.44 -0.90 34.57
CA ASP A 970 -8.55 -1.33 33.19
C ASP A 970 -7.38 -2.31 32.90
N ARG A 971 -7.66 -3.58 32.61
CA ARG A 971 -6.67 -4.62 32.26
C ARG A 971 -6.70 -4.89 30.76
N THR A 972 -5.53 -4.91 30.11
CA THR A 972 -5.43 -5.08 28.65
C THR A 972 -4.98 -6.49 28.30
N ILE A 973 -5.82 -7.19 27.53
CA ILE A 973 -5.57 -8.56 27.08
C ILE A 973 -5.33 -8.53 25.56
N SER A 974 -4.17 -9.01 25.14
CA SER A 974 -3.80 -9.15 23.73
C SER A 974 -2.98 -10.42 23.57
N ILE A 975 -3.56 -11.41 22.89
CA ILE A 975 -3.01 -12.75 22.70
C ILE A 975 -3.36 -13.17 21.27
N ASN A 976 -2.38 -13.29 20.37
CA ASN A 976 -2.56 -13.84 19.02
C ASN A 976 -3.87 -13.42 18.27
N GLY A 977 -4.16 -12.11 18.21
CA GLY A 977 -5.39 -11.58 17.58
C GLY A 977 -6.61 -11.45 18.49
N TYR A 978 -6.65 -12.15 19.64
CA TYR A 978 -7.64 -11.93 20.70
C TYR A 978 -7.29 -10.67 21.50
N ASN A 979 -8.01 -9.58 21.22
CA ASN A 979 -7.78 -8.27 21.83
C ASN A 979 -9.02 -7.84 22.63
N ARG A 980 -8.87 -7.65 23.95
CA ARG A 980 -9.94 -7.25 24.88
C ARG A 980 -9.41 -6.30 25.96
N GLN A 981 -10.33 -5.56 26.59
CA GLN A 981 -10.04 -4.72 27.74
C GLN A 981 -11.07 -4.97 28.84
N ALA A 982 -10.65 -5.54 29.95
CA ALA A 982 -11.50 -5.79 31.11
C ALA A 982 -11.50 -4.57 32.02
N GLU A 983 -12.69 -4.09 32.43
CA GLU A 983 -12.84 -2.97 33.36
C GLU A 983 -13.43 -3.42 34.69
N SER A 984 -12.96 -2.87 35.81
CA SER A 984 -13.55 -3.06 37.14
C SER A 984 -13.66 -1.78 37.93
N ARG A 985 -14.57 -1.77 38.92
CA ARG A 985 -14.74 -0.69 39.89
C ARG A 985 -15.01 -1.26 41.28
N TRP A 986 -14.43 -0.65 42.30
CA TRP A 986 -14.67 -1.04 43.70
C TRP A 986 -14.74 0.17 44.63
N THR A 987 -15.37 -0.03 45.78
CA THR A 987 -15.34 0.88 46.93
C THR A 987 -14.97 0.06 48.17
N GLY A 988 -13.73 0.22 48.62
CA GLY A 988 -13.15 -0.50 49.75
C GLY A 988 -13.01 0.35 51.01
N LEU A 989 -12.71 -0.32 52.12
CA LEU A 989 -12.39 0.27 53.41
C LEU A 989 -10.87 0.23 53.62
N ALA A 990 -10.25 1.33 54.02
CA ALA A 990 -8.82 1.38 54.33
C ALA A 990 -8.54 2.15 55.62
N GLY A 991 -7.41 1.83 56.26
CA GLY A 991 -6.98 2.51 57.47
C GLY A 991 -5.55 2.21 57.86
N SER A 992 -5.06 2.95 58.84
CA SER A 992 -3.74 2.72 59.44
C SER A 992 -3.71 3.09 60.92
N LEU A 993 -2.75 2.50 61.64
CA LEU A 993 -2.41 2.80 63.02
C LEU A 993 -0.88 2.85 63.14
N GLN A 994 -0.35 3.92 63.71
CA GLN A 994 1.08 4.06 64.02
C GLN A 994 1.26 4.39 65.50
N ALA A 995 2.25 3.75 66.12
CA ALA A 995 2.71 4.09 67.46
C ALA A 995 4.24 4.17 67.45
N GLY A 996 4.78 5.22 68.08
CA GLY A 996 6.21 5.49 68.11
C GLY A 996 6.68 5.97 69.47
N LEU A 997 7.98 5.85 69.68
CA LEU A 997 8.68 6.44 70.80
C LEU A 997 10.09 6.84 70.38
N GLY A 998 10.58 7.94 70.92
CA GLY A 998 11.95 8.40 70.65
C GLY A 998 12.53 9.11 71.86
N TRP A 999 13.85 9.30 71.83
CA TRP A 999 14.57 10.04 72.85
C TRP A 999 15.54 11.00 72.17
N ASP A 1000 15.35 12.31 72.35
CA ASP A 1000 16.23 13.32 71.77
C ASP A 1000 17.11 13.96 72.85
N ALA A 1001 18.43 13.80 72.73
CA ALA A 1001 19.39 14.55 73.53
C ALA A 1001 19.48 15.99 73.02
N HIS A 1002 19.45 16.97 73.91
CA HIS A 1002 19.48 18.39 73.57
C HIS A 1002 20.89 18.97 73.80
N PHE A 1003 21.45 19.58 72.77
CA PHE A 1003 22.75 20.27 72.80
C PHE A 1003 22.56 21.74 72.44
N ASP A 1004 22.58 22.61 73.44
CA ASP A 1004 22.42 24.06 73.27
C ASP A 1004 23.77 24.74 72.95
N PHE A 1005 23.78 25.63 71.96
CA PHE A 1005 24.86 26.57 71.67
C PHE A 1005 24.27 27.94 71.32
N GLU A 1006 25.01 29.04 71.47
CA GLU A 1006 24.50 30.34 71.01
C GLU A 1006 24.89 30.54 69.54
N PRO A 1007 23.96 30.82 68.60
CA PRO A 1007 22.50 31.05 68.75
C PRO A 1007 21.57 29.90 68.28
N GLY A 1008 21.89 28.61 68.53
CA GLY A 1008 21.08 27.47 68.05
C GLY A 1008 21.15 26.14 68.83
N ARG A 1009 20.27 25.18 68.51
CA ARG A 1009 20.25 23.82 69.08
C ARG A 1009 20.69 22.81 68.07
N PHE A 1010 21.24 21.73 68.60
CA PHE A 1010 21.22 20.43 67.97
C PHE A 1010 20.48 19.43 68.85
N THR A 1011 19.58 18.64 68.28
CA THR A 1011 18.94 17.49 68.93
C THR A 1011 19.32 16.22 68.21
N MET A 1012 19.55 15.13 68.95
CA MET A 1012 19.79 13.83 68.33
C MET A 1012 19.44 12.69 69.27
N GLY A 1013 18.82 11.64 68.72
CA GLY A 1013 18.78 10.36 69.39
C GLY A 1013 17.94 9.30 68.67
N PRO A 1014 17.74 8.13 69.31
CA PRO A 1014 17.06 7.01 68.71
C PRO A 1014 15.54 7.22 68.64
N LEU A 1015 14.96 6.64 67.59
CA LEU A 1015 13.53 6.62 67.33
C LEU A 1015 13.13 5.20 66.90
N ALA A 1016 12.02 4.70 67.44
CA ALA A 1016 11.40 3.46 67.01
C ALA A 1016 9.91 3.65 66.83
N PHE A 1017 9.34 3.12 65.75
CA PHE A 1017 7.90 3.15 65.52
C PHE A 1017 7.42 1.93 64.72
N VAL A 1018 6.18 1.54 64.98
CA VAL A 1018 5.47 0.48 64.27
C VAL A 1018 4.26 1.06 63.55
N GLU A 1019 4.00 0.57 62.34
CA GLU A 1019 2.88 1.00 61.50
C GLU A 1019 2.11 -0.21 61.00
N TYR A 1020 0.84 -0.30 61.35
CA TYR A 1020 -0.11 -1.24 60.76
C TYR A 1020 -0.98 -0.51 59.75
N ALA A 1021 -1.12 -1.03 58.54
CA ALA A 1021 -2.04 -0.53 57.53
C ALA A 1021 -2.87 -1.68 56.97
N PHE A 1022 -4.14 -1.43 56.66
CA PHE A 1022 -5.02 -2.41 56.05
C PHE A 1022 -5.90 -1.80 54.96
N LEU A 1023 -6.34 -2.64 54.04
CA LEU A 1023 -7.26 -2.34 52.95
C LEU A 1023 -8.15 -3.56 52.71
N HIS A 1024 -9.47 -3.39 52.78
CA HIS A 1024 -10.46 -4.40 52.45
C HIS A 1024 -11.20 -3.99 51.17
N ARG A 1025 -11.11 -4.82 50.13
CA ARG A 1025 -11.84 -4.63 48.86
C ARG A 1025 -12.93 -5.70 48.75
N PRO A 1026 -14.17 -5.32 48.38
CA PRO A 1026 -15.25 -6.30 48.18
C PRO A 1026 -15.00 -7.14 46.92
N SER A 1027 -15.75 -8.24 46.79
CA SER A 1027 -15.79 -9.00 45.54
C SER A 1027 -16.37 -8.15 44.40
N LEU A 1028 -15.93 -8.42 43.17
CA LEU A 1028 -16.39 -7.72 41.98
C LEU A 1028 -16.31 -8.60 40.74
N ASP A 1029 -17.15 -8.31 39.75
CA ASP A 1029 -17.03 -8.86 38.40
C ASP A 1029 -16.44 -7.79 37.47
N GLU A 1030 -15.47 -8.19 36.65
CA GLU A 1030 -15.02 -7.39 35.52
C GLU A 1030 -16.04 -7.38 34.38
N ASP A 1031 -16.11 -6.28 33.64
CA ASP A 1031 -16.91 -6.13 32.43
C ASP A 1031 -16.05 -5.82 31.19
N LYS A 1032 -16.66 -5.95 29.99
CA LYS A 1032 -16.08 -5.63 28.66
C LYS A 1032 -14.85 -6.42 28.19
N GLY A 1033 -14.25 -7.25 29.04
CA GLY A 1033 -13.12 -8.12 28.70
C GLY A 1033 -13.51 -9.44 28.03
N GLY A 1034 -14.79 -9.72 27.82
CA GLY A 1034 -15.26 -10.97 27.22
C GLY A 1034 -14.96 -12.18 28.13
N ALA A 1035 -14.43 -13.26 27.56
CA ALA A 1035 -14.02 -14.47 28.25
C ALA A 1035 -12.86 -14.25 29.23
N ALA A 1036 -12.09 -13.18 29.06
CA ALA A 1036 -11.01 -12.83 29.98
C ALA A 1036 -11.50 -12.10 31.26
N ASN A 1037 -12.80 -11.78 31.39
CA ASN A 1037 -13.35 -11.16 32.58
C ASN A 1037 -13.17 -12.05 33.81
N LEU A 1038 -12.80 -11.43 34.93
CA LEU A 1038 -12.64 -12.09 36.23
C LEU A 1038 -13.78 -11.75 37.20
N ASP A 1039 -14.31 -12.78 37.86
CA ASP A 1039 -15.03 -12.72 39.14
C ASP A 1039 -13.97 -12.78 40.25
N VAL A 1040 -13.70 -11.64 40.87
CA VAL A 1040 -12.63 -11.43 41.84
C VAL A 1040 -13.21 -11.47 43.25
N ASP A 1041 -12.62 -12.26 44.14
CA ASP A 1041 -13.08 -12.44 45.53
C ASP A 1041 -12.82 -11.22 46.41
N ASP A 1042 -13.62 -11.10 47.49
CA ASP A 1042 -13.33 -10.10 48.52
C ASP A 1042 -11.99 -10.41 49.18
N THR A 1043 -11.14 -9.39 49.31
CA THR A 1043 -9.76 -9.57 49.77
C THR A 1043 -9.38 -8.48 50.76
N THR A 1044 -8.73 -8.88 51.86
CA THR A 1044 -8.14 -7.97 52.83
C THR A 1044 -6.63 -8.03 52.73
N TYR A 1045 -6.01 -6.88 52.49
CA TYR A 1045 -4.57 -6.69 52.43
C TYR A 1045 -4.11 -5.92 53.66
N ASP A 1046 -3.02 -6.34 54.27
CA ASP A 1046 -2.43 -5.66 55.41
C ASP A 1046 -0.89 -5.63 55.36
N SER A 1047 -0.31 -4.74 56.16
CA SER A 1047 1.15 -4.53 56.27
C SER A 1047 1.46 -4.07 57.69
N LEU A 1048 2.53 -4.62 58.27
CA LEU A 1048 3.03 -4.26 59.60
C LEU A 1048 4.52 -3.92 59.52
N LEU A 1049 4.82 -2.63 59.47
CA LEU A 1049 6.19 -2.15 59.36
C LEU A 1049 6.77 -1.82 60.74
N MET A 1050 7.93 -2.38 61.05
CA MET A 1050 8.78 -1.94 62.15
C MET A 1050 9.86 -1.00 61.62
N ASN A 1051 10.09 0.11 62.30
CA ASN A 1051 11.08 1.11 61.92
C ASN A 1051 11.98 1.42 63.13
N LEU A 1052 13.29 1.23 62.97
CA LEU A 1052 14.31 1.52 63.99
C LEU A 1052 15.33 2.49 63.42
N GLY A 1053 15.48 3.66 64.02
CA GLY A 1053 16.26 4.73 63.42
C GLY A 1053 16.80 5.77 64.38
N LEU A 1054 17.32 6.83 63.78
CA LEU A 1054 17.81 8.02 64.44
C LEU A 1054 17.05 9.24 63.92
N HIS A 1055 16.79 10.17 64.82
CA HIS A 1055 16.34 11.50 64.52
C HIS A 1055 17.44 12.49 64.90
N ALA A 1056 17.68 13.48 64.05
CA ALA A 1056 18.57 14.59 64.33
C ALA A 1056 17.95 15.90 63.87
N GLY A 1057 17.90 16.89 64.74
CA GLY A 1057 17.37 18.21 64.47
C GLY A 1057 18.41 19.30 64.70
N TRP A 1058 18.33 20.37 63.92
CA TRP A 1058 19.10 21.59 64.10
C TRP A 1058 18.17 22.78 63.98
N GLN A 1059 18.34 23.77 64.86
CA GLN A 1059 17.58 25.02 64.77
C GLN A 1059 18.39 26.23 65.20
N THR A 1060 18.10 27.39 64.61
CA THR A 1060 18.73 28.67 64.94
C THR A 1060 17.73 29.81 64.84
N ILE A 1061 18.01 30.92 65.54
CA ILE A 1061 17.26 32.16 65.41
C ILE A 1061 17.92 33.05 64.36
N LEU A 1062 17.14 33.55 63.39
CA LEU A 1062 17.59 34.45 62.32
C LEU A 1062 17.56 35.92 62.78
N PRO A 1063 18.37 36.80 62.16
CA PRO A 1063 18.25 38.25 62.35
C PRO A 1063 16.83 38.73 62.00
N GLY A 1064 16.06 39.17 62.99
CA GLY A 1064 14.64 39.54 62.84
C GLY A 1064 13.67 38.70 63.69
N GLY A 1065 14.15 37.66 64.39
CA GLY A 1065 13.37 36.86 65.34
C GLY A 1065 12.65 35.66 64.74
N ASN A 1066 12.84 35.36 63.45
CA ASN A 1066 12.32 34.14 62.81
C ASN A 1066 13.20 32.94 63.15
N HIS A 1067 12.64 31.74 63.14
CA HIS A 1067 13.36 30.50 63.41
C HIS A 1067 13.56 29.69 62.14
N LEU A 1068 14.78 29.20 61.93
CA LEU A 1068 15.10 28.24 60.88
C LEU A 1068 15.36 26.88 61.52
N LYS A 1069 14.71 25.84 61.01
CA LYS A 1069 14.90 24.46 61.46
C LYS A 1069 15.22 23.54 60.29
N CYS A 1070 16.07 22.57 60.55
CA CYS A 1070 16.33 21.45 59.67
C CYS A 1070 16.34 20.18 60.50
N ASP A 1071 15.66 19.13 60.05
CA ASP A 1071 15.63 17.87 60.78
C ASP A 1071 15.64 16.67 59.83
N VAL A 1072 16.35 15.61 60.21
CA VAL A 1072 16.55 14.41 59.41
C VAL A 1072 16.18 13.18 60.24
N LEU A 1073 15.41 12.29 59.64
CA LEU A 1073 15.08 10.97 60.15
C LEU A 1073 15.66 9.93 59.20
N ALA A 1074 16.43 9.00 59.75
CA ALA A 1074 16.91 7.82 59.02
C ALA A 1074 16.57 6.57 59.83
N ALA A 1075 15.83 5.62 59.24
CA ALA A 1075 15.43 4.39 59.92
C ALA A 1075 15.59 3.16 59.02
N TRP A 1076 16.06 2.06 59.60
CA TRP A 1076 15.87 0.74 59.01
C TRP A 1076 14.41 0.34 59.18
N ARG A 1077 13.77 -0.03 58.07
CA ARG A 1077 12.37 -0.44 57.98
C ARG A 1077 12.32 -1.93 57.63
N HIS A 1078 11.47 -2.67 58.33
CA HIS A 1078 11.27 -4.11 58.16
C HIS A 1078 9.78 -4.48 58.14
N GLU A 1079 9.34 -5.25 57.14
CA GLU A 1079 7.98 -5.82 57.05
C GLU A 1079 7.84 -7.11 57.88
N LEU A 1080 6.97 -7.06 58.89
CA LEU A 1080 6.76 -8.15 59.85
C LEU A 1080 5.71 -9.18 59.41
N LEU A 1081 4.72 -8.79 58.58
CA LEU A 1081 3.70 -9.73 58.08
C LEU A 1081 4.23 -10.57 56.89
N ASP A 1082 3.44 -11.54 56.47
CA ASP A 1082 3.78 -12.38 55.32
C ASP A 1082 3.79 -11.52 54.04
N PRO A 1083 4.75 -11.71 53.12
CA PRO A 1083 4.98 -10.77 52.05
C PRO A 1083 4.14 -11.03 50.80
N SER A 1084 3.42 -12.16 50.74
CA SER A 1084 2.62 -12.56 49.59
C SER A 1084 1.23 -11.95 49.68
N PHE A 1085 0.89 -11.17 48.66
CA PHE A 1085 -0.47 -10.71 48.41
C PHE A 1085 -1.09 -11.73 47.47
N ALA A 1086 -2.29 -12.16 47.81
CA ALA A 1086 -2.99 -13.20 47.09
C ALA A 1086 -4.45 -12.77 46.89
N THR A 1087 -4.85 -12.70 45.63
CA THR A 1087 -6.20 -12.38 45.19
C THR A 1087 -6.74 -13.59 44.44
N SER A 1088 -7.85 -14.15 44.93
CA SER A 1088 -8.54 -15.26 44.29
C SER A 1088 -9.54 -14.73 43.25
N ALA A 1089 -9.61 -15.39 42.09
CA ALA A 1089 -10.52 -15.07 41.02
C ALA A 1089 -10.96 -16.32 40.23
N ALA A 1090 -12.03 -16.19 39.44
CA ALA A 1090 -12.39 -17.13 38.39
C ALA A 1090 -12.77 -16.39 37.11
N PHE A 1091 -12.71 -17.07 35.96
CA PHE A 1091 -13.31 -16.56 34.74
C PHE A 1091 -14.84 -16.45 34.90
N VAL A 1092 -15.39 -15.28 34.57
CA VAL A 1092 -16.83 -15.02 34.65
C VAL A 1092 -17.60 -16.03 33.80
N GLY A 1093 -18.66 -16.62 34.38
CA GLY A 1093 -19.50 -17.63 33.73
C GLY A 1093 -19.07 -19.09 33.95
N TYR A 1094 -17.87 -19.35 34.49
CA TYR A 1094 -17.38 -20.70 34.78
C TYR A 1094 -17.27 -20.98 36.30
N GLY A 1095 -16.93 -19.96 37.11
CA GLY A 1095 -16.99 -19.99 38.58
C GLY A 1095 -15.94 -20.85 39.30
N ALA A 1096 -15.65 -22.06 38.82
CA ALA A 1096 -14.60 -22.94 39.33
C ALA A 1096 -13.88 -23.70 38.20
N PRO A 1097 -12.59 -24.07 38.38
CA PRO A 1097 -11.77 -23.82 39.56
C PRO A 1097 -11.33 -22.35 39.64
N ARG A 1098 -11.34 -21.81 40.86
CA ARG A 1098 -10.77 -20.49 41.14
C ARG A 1098 -9.25 -20.61 41.13
N PHE A 1099 -8.59 -19.53 40.76
CA PHE A 1099 -7.15 -19.38 40.68
C PHE A 1099 -6.72 -18.13 41.44
N GLU A 1100 -5.49 -18.11 41.90
CA GLU A 1100 -5.03 -17.10 42.85
C GLU A 1100 -3.74 -16.46 42.35
N SER A 1101 -3.62 -15.15 42.53
CA SER A 1101 -2.33 -14.49 42.35
C SER A 1101 -1.37 -14.83 43.50
N ASP A 1102 -0.08 -14.71 43.24
CA ASP A 1102 0.98 -14.89 44.22
C ASP A 1102 2.01 -13.80 44.01
N THR A 1103 1.84 -12.67 44.71
CA THR A 1103 2.68 -11.48 44.53
C THR A 1103 3.47 -11.17 45.80
N ASP A 1104 4.62 -11.84 45.92
CA ASP A 1104 5.61 -11.58 46.96
C ASP A 1104 6.10 -10.12 47.00
N LEU A 1105 6.48 -9.63 48.17
CA LEU A 1105 7.30 -8.41 48.31
C LEU A 1105 8.73 -8.67 47.82
N PRO A 1106 9.32 -7.79 46.99
CA PRO A 1106 10.73 -7.88 46.64
C PRO A 1106 11.61 -7.41 47.82
N GLY A 1107 11.73 -8.27 48.84
CA GLY A 1107 12.48 -7.99 50.06
C GLY A 1107 11.68 -7.27 51.16
N ARG A 1108 12.08 -7.50 52.41
CA ARG A 1108 11.39 -7.00 53.61
C ARG A 1108 12.07 -5.77 54.23
N ASP A 1109 13.35 -5.58 53.93
CA ASP A 1109 14.21 -4.57 54.54
C ASP A 1109 14.40 -3.37 53.62
N SER A 1110 14.38 -2.16 54.19
CA SER A 1110 14.64 -0.92 53.47
C SER A 1110 15.20 0.17 54.38
N LEU A 1111 15.72 1.23 53.76
CA LEU A 1111 16.09 2.46 54.43
C LEU A 1111 15.00 3.51 54.21
N LEU A 1112 14.39 3.96 55.30
CA LEU A 1112 13.58 5.16 55.30
C LEU A 1112 14.47 6.37 55.56
N LEU A 1113 14.43 7.37 54.68
CA LEU A 1113 15.16 8.62 54.85
C LEU A 1113 14.23 9.81 54.59
N GLN A 1114 14.10 10.70 55.57
CA GLN A 1114 13.27 11.90 55.48
C GLN A 1114 14.03 13.13 55.98
N ALA A 1115 14.00 14.21 55.23
CA ALA A 1115 14.55 15.50 55.63
C ALA A 1115 13.46 16.58 55.62
N GLY A 1116 13.53 17.49 56.58
CA GLY A 1116 12.57 18.56 56.80
C GLY A 1116 13.27 19.90 56.95
N PHE A 1117 12.73 20.93 56.32
CA PHE A 1117 13.22 22.30 56.41
C PHE A 1117 12.06 23.21 56.77
N ALA A 1118 12.08 23.82 57.95
CA ALA A 1118 11.01 24.68 58.42
C ALA A 1118 11.49 26.12 58.66
N LEU A 1119 10.67 27.08 58.25
CA LEU A 1119 10.81 28.49 58.56
C LEU A 1119 9.59 28.93 59.38
N SER A 1120 9.82 29.32 60.63
CA SER A 1120 8.78 29.81 61.54
C SER A 1120 8.93 31.31 61.73
N SER A 1121 7.85 32.03 61.46
CA SER A 1121 7.73 33.48 61.67
C SER A 1121 7.55 33.79 63.16
N ASN A 1122 8.04 34.95 63.60
CA ASN A 1122 7.72 35.50 64.93
C ASN A 1122 6.26 35.98 65.09
N LYS A 1123 5.41 35.76 64.09
CA LYS A 1123 3.98 36.12 64.02
C LYS A 1123 3.08 34.93 63.72
N ASP A 1124 3.31 33.80 64.39
CA ASP A 1124 2.39 32.65 64.46
C ASP A 1124 2.21 31.80 63.18
N PHE A 1125 3.12 31.91 62.19
CA PHE A 1125 3.07 31.12 60.94
C PHE A 1125 4.33 30.25 60.76
N THR A 1126 4.17 29.00 60.32
CA THR A 1126 5.27 28.09 59.96
C THR A 1126 5.05 27.48 58.58
N ALA A 1127 6.10 27.43 57.76
CA ALA A 1127 6.15 26.66 56.52
C ALA A 1127 7.26 25.61 56.60
N LYS A 1128 6.94 24.34 56.40
CA LYS A 1128 7.87 23.21 56.41
C LYS A 1128 7.81 22.43 55.10
N LEU A 1129 8.97 22.25 54.46
CA LEU A 1129 9.15 21.35 53.32
C LEU A 1129 9.73 20.03 53.82
N ASP A 1130 9.02 18.93 53.59
CA ASP A 1130 9.50 17.57 53.82
C ASP A 1130 9.82 16.90 52.46
N VAL A 1131 11.01 16.31 52.35
CA VAL A 1131 11.44 15.51 51.20
C VAL A 1131 12.06 14.23 51.70
N GLY A 1132 11.67 13.10 51.14
CA GLY A 1132 12.21 11.83 51.56
C GLY A 1132 11.65 10.67 50.78
N GLY A 1133 11.79 9.47 51.34
CA GLY A 1133 11.39 8.26 50.66
C GLY A 1133 11.91 7.00 51.33
N GLU A 1134 11.59 5.90 50.67
CA GLU A 1134 12.04 4.56 51.01
C GLU A 1134 12.97 4.06 49.93
N PHE A 1135 14.18 3.69 50.33
CA PHE A 1135 15.28 3.35 49.44
C PHE A 1135 15.88 1.99 49.81
N PHE A 1136 16.60 1.39 48.87
CA PHE A 1136 17.36 0.15 49.07
C PHE A 1136 16.54 -1.08 49.46
N ARG A 1137 15.21 -1.03 49.34
CA ARG A 1137 14.41 -2.26 49.20
C ARG A 1137 14.79 -2.89 47.87
N GLN A 1138 14.90 -4.22 47.83
CA GLN A 1138 15.19 -4.92 46.59
C GLN A 1138 14.14 -4.57 45.54
N ASP A 1139 14.59 -4.15 44.35
CA ASP A 1139 13.77 -3.80 43.18
C ASP A 1139 12.65 -2.78 43.44
N TYR A 1140 12.69 -2.02 44.54
CA TYR A 1140 11.69 -1.02 44.90
C TYR A 1140 12.33 0.30 45.35
N THR A 1141 11.73 1.43 44.95
CA THR A 1141 12.06 2.74 45.49
C THR A 1141 10.81 3.61 45.56
N GLY A 1142 10.63 4.30 46.69
CA GLY A 1142 9.57 5.27 46.93
C GLY A 1142 10.14 6.65 47.22
N MET A 1143 9.50 7.70 46.72
CA MET A 1143 9.86 9.09 46.96
C MET A 1143 8.61 9.90 47.29
N ASN A 1144 8.71 10.80 48.26
CA ASN A 1144 7.64 11.71 48.65
C ASN A 1144 8.15 13.15 48.84
N ILE A 1145 7.24 14.09 48.69
CA ILE A 1145 7.44 15.51 48.98
C ILE A 1145 6.15 16.08 49.58
N GLY A 1146 6.28 16.86 50.66
CA GLY A 1146 5.16 17.51 51.34
C GLY A 1146 5.50 18.94 51.74
N LEU A 1147 4.52 19.85 51.65
CA LEU A 1147 4.66 21.23 52.12
C LEU A 1147 3.63 21.49 53.23
N ASP A 1148 4.03 21.42 54.49
CA ASP A 1148 3.19 21.77 55.64
C ASP A 1148 3.18 23.30 55.82
N LEU A 1149 1.98 23.88 55.79
CA LEU A 1149 1.73 25.29 56.11
C LEU A 1149 0.85 25.32 57.34
N SER A 1150 1.30 26.00 58.40
CA SER A 1150 0.60 26.00 59.68
C SER A 1150 0.52 27.36 60.35
N TRP A 1151 -0.59 27.59 61.05
CA TRP A 1151 -0.94 28.83 61.73
C TRP A 1151 -1.31 28.56 63.17
N GLN A 1152 -0.71 29.29 64.11
CA GLN A 1152 -1.02 29.22 65.54
C GLN A 1152 -2.05 30.32 65.89
N PHE A 1153 -3.04 29.98 66.72
CA PHE A 1153 -4.12 30.86 67.17
C PHE A 1153 -4.36 30.77 68.66
#